data_AF-A0A7J6RZM0-F1
#
_entry.id   AF-A0A7J6RZM0-F1
#
_cell.length_a   1.000
_cell.length_b   1.000
_cell.length_c   1.000
_cell.angle_alpha   90.00
_cell.angle_beta   90.00
_cell.angle_gamma   90.00
#
_symmetry.space_group_name_H-M   'P 1'
#
loop_
_entity.id
_entity.type
_entity.pdbx_description
1 polymer ?
#
loop_
_entity_poly.entity_id
_entity_poly.type
_entity_poly.pdbx_seq_one_letter_code
_entity_poly.pdbx_strand_id
1 'polypeptide(L)'
;MSVAPKAATEVRDVHRIERIGAHSHIRGLGLDDALDARKISQGMVGQRGARKAAGIILKMIQEGRIAGRAVLIAGQPGTGKTALAMALAKALGEDTPFTMLAGSEIFSLEMSKTEALTQAFRKSIGVRIREEAEIIEGEVVEIEIEKSSDGGLAKWGKMVLKTTEMETIYDLGQKMIETIQKEKITAGDVISIDKSTGRITVLGRSFARSRDYDAMGPQTRFVQCPEGELQKRKEVVHTVSLHEVDVINSRTQGFLALFAGDTGEIKSEVREQIDAKVGEWKEEGKADVIPGVLFIDEVHMLDIECFSFLNRALEQETSPVVIMATNRGITNIRGTDYKSPHGIPLDLLDRMLIISTVPYTEKEIRQIIDIRSEEEDVEVSEDAKDLLTKIGMDTSLRYCLHLITTANLAAQKRHSSEVEVQDVRRVYSLFVDVKRSTQFLIDYQQEFMFNELEGEEASHGESEEDTQGAAMCCGENVISIGMERFWTCGQRGGGATAEDEIVQPEVMRTEQEETVEAATRKVSGGMSGDLAPTVNFDAKTGETGASPAAAGVTGETRNDVVEAPKVKCSAQGEEWTDPPLSDEEKEVFAGVVKGVGSDALMMEDMNMMRFIRGYSHEKNRISATVSYLRGMLRWRKTEGADEKMDVLVETPIRDIPRCPLVDPECMKPLEWYFYGMSKFGTPVVYMKIPTASTYTKLGLDRCMEQHVVEMEIIERIKMQLRYSGWKGYKHMMVIDMKNVSLSHAKGSFVGGFKKQLNIDQYYYPEVLSKMVVVNAGVVISTLWKMVKPWVDPITVDRIKISGSSHPVKAISEFVDPKYIPKEYGGDGELEPVMWGERYLQCDDDIPLPKLHRVGNCDFWPSPPPESEWSLLPEMPVKHQSSK
;
A
#
# COMPACT_ATOMS: atom_id res chain seq x y z
N MET A 1 -10.54 39.24 -1.40
CA MET A 1 -9.68 39.12 -0.19
C MET A 1 -8.47 38.30 -0.59
N SER A 2 -7.24 38.79 -0.36
CA SER A 2 -6.02 38.10 -0.76
C SER A 2 -5.68 36.96 0.22
N VAL A 3 -5.80 35.72 -0.24
CA VAL A 3 -5.27 34.55 0.48
C VAL A 3 -3.83 34.36 0.04
N ALA A 4 -2.87 34.75 0.88
CA ALA A 4 -1.47 34.43 0.66
C ALA A 4 -1.25 32.91 0.78
N PRO A 5 -0.41 32.29 -0.06
CA PRO A 5 -0.06 30.88 0.10
C PRO A 5 0.62 30.68 1.46
N LYS A 6 0.27 29.59 2.16
CA LYS A 6 1.02 29.17 3.34
C LYS A 6 2.33 28.55 2.86
N ALA A 7 3.45 29.11 3.31
CA ALA A 7 4.78 28.61 2.96
C ALA A 7 4.87 27.10 3.22
N ALA A 8 5.27 26.34 2.20
CA ALA A 8 5.57 24.93 2.33
C ALA A 8 6.87 24.78 3.14
N THR A 9 6.86 23.97 4.19
CA THR A 9 8.10 23.56 4.85
C THR A 9 8.86 22.63 3.91
N GLU A 10 9.89 23.17 3.25
CA GLU A 10 10.93 22.38 2.56
C GLU A 10 11.38 21.21 3.44
N VAL A 11 10.97 20.01 3.06
CA VAL A 11 11.57 18.78 3.57
C VAL A 11 12.94 18.68 2.90
N ARG A 12 14.01 18.61 3.71
CA ARG A 12 15.32 18.21 3.18
C ARG A 12 15.14 16.83 2.56
N ASP A 13 15.53 16.66 1.30
CA ASP A 13 15.65 15.33 0.71
C ASP A 13 16.47 14.44 1.63
N VAL A 14 15.81 13.44 2.22
CA VAL A 14 16.50 12.32 2.85
C VAL A 14 17.23 11.65 1.71
N HIS A 15 18.55 11.86 1.61
CA HIS A 15 19.40 11.35 0.54
C HIS A 15 18.95 9.94 0.17
N ARG A 16 18.30 9.80 -1.00
CA ARG A 16 17.79 8.52 -1.46
C ARG A 16 19.00 7.58 -1.52
N ILE A 17 18.98 6.55 -0.69
CA ILE A 17 19.94 5.46 -0.80
C ILE A 17 19.56 4.73 -2.09
N GLU A 18 20.16 5.17 -3.21
CA GLU A 18 20.03 4.51 -4.51
C GLU A 18 20.64 3.11 -4.40
N ARG A 19 19.81 2.15 -3.98
CA ARG A 19 20.15 0.73 -3.99
C ARG A 19 20.45 0.34 -5.43
N ILE A 20 21.52 -0.42 -5.64
CA ILE A 20 21.96 -0.88 -6.96
C ILE A 20 20.79 -1.63 -7.63
N GLY A 21 20.24 -1.02 -8.67
CA GLY A 21 19.06 -1.50 -9.38
C GLY A 21 19.43 -2.16 -10.70
N ALA A 22 18.46 -2.77 -11.37
CA ALA A 22 18.67 -3.39 -12.69
C ALA A 22 19.16 -2.41 -13.78
N HIS A 23 19.02 -1.09 -13.55
CA HIS A 23 19.36 -0.03 -14.50
C HIS A 23 20.25 1.09 -13.92
N SER A 24 20.78 0.95 -12.70
CA SER A 24 21.60 2.01 -12.07
C SER A 24 22.91 2.31 -12.83
N HIS A 25 23.48 1.30 -13.49
CA HIS A 25 24.64 1.41 -14.37
C HIS A 25 24.44 2.37 -15.56
N ILE A 26 23.20 2.71 -15.91
CA ILE A 26 22.87 3.50 -17.09
C ILE A 26 22.98 4.99 -16.74
N ARG A 27 23.95 5.66 -17.38
CA ARG A 27 24.25 7.09 -17.17
C ARG A 27 23.93 7.96 -18.40
N GLY A 28 23.34 7.39 -19.46
CA GLY A 28 22.94 8.09 -20.69
C GLY A 28 22.92 7.19 -21.93
N LEU A 29 22.54 7.73 -23.09
CA LEU A 29 22.45 6.97 -24.36
C LEU A 29 23.81 6.53 -24.95
N GLY A 30 24.93 7.10 -24.51
CA GLY A 30 26.28 6.74 -24.95
C GLY A 30 26.57 7.08 -26.42
N LEU A 31 26.06 8.23 -26.88
CA LEU A 31 26.23 8.73 -28.25
C LEU A 31 27.43 9.69 -28.35
N ASP A 32 27.81 10.05 -29.58
CA ASP A 32 28.61 11.23 -29.86
C ASP A 32 27.76 12.40 -30.40
N ASP A 33 28.40 13.53 -30.70
CA ASP A 33 27.75 14.78 -31.12
C ASP A 33 26.95 14.61 -32.43
N ALA A 34 27.37 13.67 -33.28
CA ALA A 34 26.74 13.28 -34.54
C ALA A 34 25.56 12.28 -34.35
N LEU A 35 25.21 11.97 -33.09
CA LEU A 35 24.23 10.96 -32.68
C LEU A 35 24.60 9.51 -33.02
N ASP A 36 25.87 9.20 -33.28
CA ASP A 36 26.29 7.82 -33.53
C ASP A 36 26.58 7.03 -32.24
N ALA A 37 26.12 5.77 -32.22
CA ALA A 37 26.12 4.95 -31.01
C ALA A 37 27.48 4.24 -30.82
N ARG A 38 28.22 4.69 -29.81
CA ARG A 38 29.48 4.07 -29.35
C ARG A 38 29.20 2.65 -28.85
N LYS A 39 30.11 1.70 -29.14
CA LYS A 39 29.93 0.26 -28.84
C LYS A 39 29.55 0.00 -27.37
N ILE A 40 30.32 0.63 -26.48
CA ILE A 40 30.12 0.69 -25.03
C ILE A 40 30.28 2.16 -24.64
N SER A 41 29.30 2.77 -23.97
CA SER A 41 29.43 4.11 -23.37
C SER A 41 28.25 4.42 -22.44
N GLN A 42 28.50 5.12 -21.32
CA GLN A 42 27.49 5.52 -20.32
C GLN A 42 26.63 4.35 -19.80
N GLY A 43 27.22 3.16 -19.65
CA GLY A 43 26.54 1.92 -19.26
C GLY A 43 25.78 1.20 -20.38
N MET A 44 25.58 1.83 -21.54
CA MET A 44 24.88 1.24 -22.68
C MET A 44 25.83 0.46 -23.59
N VAL A 45 25.50 -0.81 -23.85
CA VAL A 45 26.18 -1.73 -24.77
C VAL A 45 25.26 -2.00 -25.97
N GLY A 46 25.85 -2.15 -27.17
CA GLY A 46 25.10 -2.64 -28.33
C GLY A 46 23.98 -1.70 -28.79
N GLN A 47 22.85 -2.29 -29.22
CA GLN A 47 21.57 -1.62 -29.59
C GLN A 47 21.72 -0.35 -30.46
N ARG A 48 22.67 -0.36 -31.40
CA ARG A 48 23.13 0.86 -32.10
C ARG A 48 22.01 1.61 -32.84
N GLY A 49 21.14 0.89 -33.55
CA GLY A 49 20.00 1.48 -34.26
C GLY A 49 19.00 2.13 -33.30
N ALA A 50 18.59 1.40 -32.27
CA ALA A 50 17.64 1.89 -31.27
C ALA A 50 18.18 3.09 -30.47
N ARG A 51 19.46 3.07 -30.09
CA ARG A 51 20.14 4.18 -29.40
C ARG A 51 20.28 5.41 -30.29
N LYS A 52 20.59 5.24 -31.59
CA LYS A 52 20.62 6.36 -32.55
C LYS A 52 19.22 6.96 -32.75
N ALA A 53 18.18 6.13 -32.87
CA ALA A 53 16.79 6.58 -32.96
C ALA A 53 16.37 7.36 -31.70
N ALA A 54 16.66 6.85 -30.50
CA ALA A 54 16.43 7.54 -29.24
C ALA A 54 17.22 8.87 -29.15
N GLY A 55 18.43 8.94 -29.73
CA GLY A 55 19.21 10.18 -29.84
C GLY A 55 18.59 11.25 -30.75
N ILE A 56 17.93 10.84 -31.82
CA ILE A 56 17.16 11.76 -32.68
C ILE A 56 15.93 12.26 -31.92
N ILE A 57 15.25 11.39 -31.18
CA ILE A 57 14.13 11.78 -30.30
C ILE A 57 14.59 12.74 -29.20
N LEU A 58 15.74 12.49 -28.55
CA LEU A 58 16.34 13.40 -27.57
C LEU A 58 16.48 14.82 -28.14
N LYS A 59 17.07 14.97 -29.33
CA LYS A 59 17.18 16.30 -29.98
C LYS A 59 15.81 16.87 -30.35
N MET A 60 14.84 16.06 -30.81
CA MET A 60 13.48 16.56 -31.09
C MET A 60 12.76 17.07 -29.83
N ILE A 61 12.99 16.47 -28.66
CA ILE A 61 12.49 16.94 -27.36
C ILE A 61 13.17 18.27 -27.00
N GLN A 62 14.50 18.31 -27.03
CA GLN A 62 15.30 19.50 -26.70
C GLN A 62 15.04 20.70 -27.63
N GLU A 63 14.68 20.45 -28.89
CA GLU A 63 14.27 21.47 -29.87
C GLU A 63 12.78 21.87 -29.76
N GLY A 64 12.00 21.24 -28.87
CA GLY A 64 10.57 21.51 -28.69
C GLY A 64 9.68 21.11 -29.88
N ARG A 65 10.17 20.27 -30.80
CA ARG A 65 9.52 19.96 -32.09
C ARG A 65 8.54 18.78 -32.04
N ILE A 66 8.36 18.15 -30.88
CA ILE A 66 7.64 16.88 -30.71
C ILE A 66 6.53 16.96 -29.66
N ALA A 67 5.77 18.06 -29.66
CA ALA A 67 4.47 18.10 -28.99
C ALA A 67 3.56 16.99 -29.56
N GLY A 68 2.85 16.29 -28.67
CA GLY A 68 1.76 15.39 -29.03
C GLY A 68 2.09 14.16 -29.88
N ARG A 69 3.32 13.61 -29.78
CA ARG A 69 3.66 12.32 -30.41
C ARG A 69 4.09 11.29 -29.38
N ALA A 70 3.66 10.05 -29.59
CA ALA A 70 4.12 8.91 -28.81
C ALA A 70 5.20 8.11 -29.55
N VAL A 71 6.06 7.45 -28.78
CA VAL A 71 7.13 6.57 -29.27
C VAL A 71 6.86 5.16 -28.77
N LEU A 72 6.97 4.15 -29.64
CA LEU A 72 6.84 2.74 -29.25
C LEU A 72 8.20 2.05 -29.32
N ILE A 73 8.66 1.47 -28.22
CA ILE A 73 9.85 0.61 -28.19
C ILE A 73 9.38 -0.85 -28.24
N ALA A 74 9.63 -1.52 -29.36
CA ALA A 74 9.20 -2.89 -29.62
C ALA A 74 10.39 -3.86 -29.71
N GLY A 75 10.17 -5.11 -29.32
CA GLY A 75 11.16 -6.20 -29.46
C GLY A 75 11.06 -7.24 -28.35
N GLN A 76 11.87 -8.30 -28.44
CA GLN A 76 11.80 -9.46 -27.54
C GLN A 76 12.07 -9.09 -26.06
N PRO A 77 11.69 -9.94 -25.08
CA PRO A 77 12.15 -9.81 -23.69
C PRO A 77 13.69 -9.73 -23.59
N GLY A 78 14.22 -9.00 -22.62
CA GLY A 78 15.66 -8.90 -22.37
C GLY A 78 16.47 -7.97 -23.30
N THR A 79 15.89 -7.47 -24.40
CA THR A 79 16.55 -6.60 -25.41
C THR A 79 16.89 -5.17 -24.95
N GLY A 80 16.62 -4.81 -23.69
CA GLY A 80 16.99 -3.49 -23.14
C GLY A 80 16.01 -2.33 -23.43
N LYS A 81 14.72 -2.59 -23.67
CA LYS A 81 13.71 -1.53 -23.90
C LYS A 81 13.62 -0.51 -22.75
N THR A 82 13.40 -1.00 -21.53
CA THR A 82 13.34 -0.20 -20.28
C THR A 82 14.68 0.51 -20.01
N ALA A 83 15.80 -0.14 -20.35
CA ALA A 83 17.15 0.42 -20.29
C ALA A 83 17.33 1.60 -21.27
N LEU A 84 16.81 1.49 -22.50
CA LEU A 84 16.84 2.57 -23.50
C LEU A 84 16.00 3.79 -23.06
N ALA A 85 14.85 3.57 -22.43
CA ALA A 85 14.04 4.64 -21.86
C ALA A 85 14.74 5.34 -20.69
N MET A 86 15.35 4.58 -19.77
CA MET A 86 16.16 5.12 -18.67
C MET A 86 17.39 5.91 -19.19
N ALA A 87 18.04 5.40 -20.24
CA ALA A 87 19.17 6.07 -20.89
C ALA A 87 18.78 7.40 -21.56
N LEU A 88 17.58 7.48 -22.13
CA LEU A 88 17.02 8.72 -22.67
C LEU A 88 16.66 9.71 -21.54
N ALA A 89 16.05 9.23 -20.44
CA ALA A 89 15.73 10.05 -19.27
C ALA A 89 16.97 10.71 -18.67
N LYS A 90 18.03 9.92 -18.39
CA LYS A 90 19.32 10.45 -17.91
C LYS A 90 20.03 11.37 -18.93
N ALA A 91 19.69 11.29 -20.22
CA ALA A 91 20.24 12.16 -21.26
C ALA A 91 19.44 13.47 -21.48
N LEU A 92 18.22 13.58 -20.95
CA LEU A 92 17.44 14.83 -20.95
C LEU A 92 17.93 15.80 -19.86
N GLY A 93 18.42 15.27 -18.74
CA GLY A 93 18.97 16.03 -17.61
C GLY A 93 18.18 15.81 -16.32
N GLU A 94 18.82 16.02 -15.17
CA GLU A 94 18.26 15.67 -13.85
C GLU A 94 17.02 16.50 -13.47
N ASP A 95 16.89 17.70 -14.03
CA ASP A 95 15.70 18.56 -13.86
C ASP A 95 14.47 18.10 -14.65
N THR A 96 14.62 17.17 -15.60
CA THR A 96 13.51 16.76 -16.49
C THR A 96 12.68 15.68 -15.83
N PRO A 97 11.38 15.90 -15.55
CA PRO A 97 10.57 14.88 -14.87
C PRO A 97 10.40 13.64 -15.75
N PHE A 98 10.70 12.48 -15.17
CA PHE A 98 10.54 11.18 -15.80
C PHE A 98 9.65 10.30 -14.93
N THR A 99 8.46 9.99 -15.42
CA THR A 99 7.53 9.05 -14.76
C THR A 99 7.65 7.69 -15.41
N MET A 100 7.98 6.66 -14.64
CA MET A 100 7.83 5.26 -15.05
C MET A 100 6.50 4.74 -14.51
N LEU A 101 5.78 3.99 -15.35
CA LEU A 101 4.49 3.38 -15.07
C LEU A 101 4.44 2.01 -15.77
N ALA A 102 4.01 0.96 -15.10
CA ALA A 102 3.67 -0.30 -15.76
C ALA A 102 2.21 -0.28 -16.23
N GLY A 103 1.91 -0.87 -17.38
CA GLY A 103 0.54 -0.93 -17.91
C GLY A 103 -0.48 -1.58 -16.95
N SER A 104 -0.02 -2.41 -16.01
CA SER A 104 -0.83 -2.99 -14.94
C SER A 104 -1.17 -2.03 -13.78
N GLU A 105 -0.34 -1.01 -13.51
CA GLU A 105 -0.50 -0.11 -12.36
C GLU A 105 -1.68 0.87 -12.50
N ILE A 106 -2.17 1.06 -13.74
CA ILE A 106 -3.36 1.88 -14.05
C ILE A 106 -4.66 1.21 -13.56
N PHE A 107 -4.66 -0.11 -13.34
CA PHE A 107 -5.82 -0.88 -12.89
C PHE A 107 -5.94 -0.87 -11.36
N SER A 108 -6.25 0.30 -10.79
CA SER A 108 -6.52 0.47 -9.37
C SER A 108 -8.01 0.30 -9.01
N LEU A 109 -8.28 -0.03 -7.74
CA LEU A 109 -9.61 0.05 -7.13
C LEU A 109 -9.83 1.36 -6.34
N GLU A 110 -8.79 2.17 -6.16
CA GLU A 110 -8.82 3.41 -5.36
C GLU A 110 -9.04 4.68 -6.21
N MET A 111 -8.80 4.59 -7.53
CA MET A 111 -9.04 5.63 -8.52
C MET A 111 -9.33 4.99 -9.88
N SER A 112 -10.08 5.69 -10.74
CA SER A 112 -10.36 5.25 -12.10
C SER A 112 -9.09 5.18 -12.98
N LYS A 113 -9.09 4.30 -13.98
CA LYS A 113 -8.00 4.16 -14.98
C LYS A 113 -7.64 5.51 -15.62
N THR A 114 -8.68 6.29 -15.94
CA THR A 114 -8.60 7.65 -16.48
C THR A 114 -7.90 8.63 -15.53
N GLU A 115 -8.18 8.55 -14.23
CA GLU A 115 -7.51 9.37 -13.22
C GLU A 115 -6.06 8.93 -13.02
N ALA A 116 -5.78 7.63 -12.94
CA ALA A 116 -4.42 7.10 -12.82
C ALA A 116 -3.53 7.57 -14.00
N LEU A 117 -4.05 7.50 -15.23
CA LEU A 117 -3.40 8.04 -16.42
C LEU A 117 -3.25 9.58 -16.35
N THR A 118 -4.27 10.31 -15.92
CA THR A 118 -4.20 11.78 -15.78
C THR A 118 -3.13 12.20 -14.76
N GLN A 119 -3.03 11.49 -13.64
CA GLN A 119 -1.97 11.71 -12.66
C GLN A 119 -0.58 11.37 -13.23
N ALA A 120 -0.43 10.29 -14.00
CA ALA A 120 0.83 9.95 -14.64
C ALA A 120 1.29 11.00 -15.68
N PHE A 121 0.35 11.57 -16.45
CA PHE A 121 0.62 12.71 -17.32
C PHE A 121 1.08 13.94 -16.52
N ARG A 122 0.36 14.32 -15.46
CA ARG A 122 0.66 15.52 -14.65
C ARG A 122 1.89 15.36 -13.72
N LYS A 123 2.30 14.13 -13.40
CA LYS A 123 3.62 13.82 -12.79
C LYS A 123 4.77 14.04 -13.79
N SER A 124 4.50 13.85 -15.08
CA SER A 124 5.47 13.99 -16.18
C SER A 124 5.58 15.40 -16.75
N ILE A 125 4.92 16.39 -16.15
CA ILE A 125 5.02 17.81 -16.56
C ILE A 125 5.54 18.61 -15.36
N GLY A 126 6.68 19.25 -15.53
CA GLY A 126 7.33 20.07 -14.52
C GLY A 126 6.97 21.55 -14.66
N VAL A 127 6.86 22.24 -13.54
CA VAL A 127 6.80 23.69 -13.43
C VAL A 127 8.04 24.13 -12.66
N ARG A 128 8.92 24.85 -13.34
CA ARG A 128 10.13 25.46 -12.76
C ARG A 128 9.79 26.88 -12.34
N ILE A 129 9.61 27.08 -11.03
CA ILE A 129 9.33 28.38 -10.42
C ILE A 129 10.67 29.03 -10.02
N ARG A 130 10.81 30.34 -10.28
CA ARG A 130 12.00 31.13 -9.93
C ARG A 130 11.62 32.19 -8.91
N GLU A 131 12.25 32.17 -7.73
CA GLU A 131 11.98 33.14 -6.66
C GLU A 131 13.26 33.86 -6.21
N GLU A 132 13.22 35.19 -6.07
CA GLU A 132 14.30 35.97 -5.45
C GLU A 132 14.23 35.89 -3.92
N ALA A 133 15.12 35.12 -3.30
CA ALA A 133 15.29 35.09 -1.85
C ALA A 133 16.34 36.12 -1.39
N GLU A 134 16.02 36.91 -0.36
CA GLU A 134 17.02 37.65 0.42
C GLU A 134 17.52 36.76 1.56
N ILE A 135 18.75 36.24 1.42
CA ILE A 135 19.37 35.30 2.35
C ILE A 135 20.50 36.01 3.10
N ILE A 136 20.62 35.78 4.41
CA ILE A 136 21.73 36.27 5.23
C ILE A 136 22.61 35.08 5.62
N GLU A 137 23.88 35.07 5.24
CA GLU A 137 24.81 33.95 5.48
C GLU A 137 26.08 34.42 6.21
N GLY A 138 26.37 33.81 7.37
CA GLY A 138 27.54 34.20 8.19
C GLY A 138 27.87 33.24 9.33
N GLU A 139 29.05 33.42 9.91
CA GLU A 139 29.43 32.81 11.20
C GLU A 139 28.82 33.60 12.35
N VAL A 140 28.16 32.91 13.28
CA VAL A 140 27.66 33.49 14.54
C VAL A 140 28.84 33.80 15.45
N VAL A 141 29.05 35.08 15.76
CA VAL A 141 30.09 35.53 16.69
C VAL A 141 29.59 35.49 18.13
N GLU A 142 28.36 35.93 18.37
CA GLU A 142 27.73 36.05 19.69
C GLU A 142 26.20 36.06 19.59
N ILE A 143 25.52 35.58 20.63
CA ILE A 143 24.05 35.63 20.79
C ILE A 143 23.72 36.09 22.21
N GLU A 144 23.06 37.24 22.34
CA GLU A 144 22.48 37.74 23.59
C GLU A 144 20.96 37.50 23.58
N ILE A 145 20.36 37.00 24.67
CA ILE A 145 18.90 36.83 24.79
C ILE A 145 18.45 37.26 26.19
N GLU A 146 17.73 38.38 26.31
CA GLU A 146 17.21 38.83 27.59
C GLU A 146 15.89 38.10 27.91
N LYS A 147 15.95 37.21 28.91
CA LYS A 147 14.80 36.52 29.49
C LYS A 147 14.25 37.34 30.64
N SER A 148 12.92 37.50 30.70
CA SER A 148 12.29 38.18 31.83
C SER A 148 12.51 37.38 33.13
N SER A 149 12.82 38.07 34.22
CA SER A 149 13.24 37.48 35.50
C SER A 149 12.20 36.55 36.18
N ASP A 150 10.97 36.54 35.69
CA ASP A 150 9.82 35.78 36.20
C ASP A 150 9.55 34.48 35.41
N GLY A 151 10.56 33.98 34.67
CA GLY A 151 10.47 32.75 33.86
C GLY A 151 9.63 32.86 32.57
N GLY A 152 9.17 34.07 32.24
CA GLY A 152 8.39 34.34 31.03
C GLY A 152 9.21 34.32 29.73
N LEU A 153 8.49 34.45 28.61
CA LEU A 153 9.07 34.53 27.26
C LEU A 153 10.16 35.61 27.15
N ALA A 154 11.17 35.35 26.31
CA ALA A 154 12.26 36.29 26.04
C ALA A 154 11.72 37.57 25.38
N LYS A 155 12.18 38.74 25.85
CA LYS A 155 11.63 40.04 25.40
C LYS A 155 12.29 40.54 24.12
N TRP A 156 13.60 40.40 24.04
CA TRP A 156 14.43 40.74 22.89
C TRP A 156 15.73 39.93 22.98
N GLY A 157 16.51 39.96 21.91
CA GLY A 157 17.88 39.44 21.89
C GLY A 157 18.67 40.12 20.78
N LYS A 158 19.94 39.79 20.68
CA LYS A 158 20.83 40.20 19.59
C LYS A 158 21.63 39.01 19.09
N MET A 159 22.03 39.07 17.84
CA MET A 159 22.98 38.14 17.25
C MET A 159 23.98 38.91 16.41
N VAL A 160 25.26 38.61 16.61
CA VAL A 160 26.35 39.16 15.82
C VAL A 160 26.73 38.13 14.76
N LEU A 161 26.64 38.50 13.48
CA LEU A 161 27.06 37.67 12.36
C LEU A 161 28.25 38.31 11.65
N LYS A 162 29.16 37.48 11.11
CA LYS A 162 30.25 37.94 10.24
C LYS A 162 30.42 37.08 8.99
N THR A 163 30.99 37.70 7.96
CA THR A 163 31.70 37.06 6.84
C THR A 163 33.20 37.31 6.98
N THR A 164 33.99 36.98 5.97
CA THR A 164 35.41 37.41 5.89
C THR A 164 35.59 38.91 5.64
N GLU A 165 34.54 39.61 5.19
CA GLU A 165 34.59 41.03 4.78
C GLU A 165 33.88 41.98 5.74
N MET A 166 32.83 41.54 6.43
CA MET A 166 32.02 42.41 7.30
C MET A 166 31.45 41.68 8.52
N GLU A 167 31.17 42.44 9.57
CA GLU A 167 30.52 41.99 10.81
C GLU A 167 29.33 42.91 11.10
N THR A 168 28.18 42.37 11.54
CA THR A 168 26.94 43.14 11.74
C THR A 168 26.09 42.56 12.87
N ILE A 169 25.48 43.46 13.64
CA ILE A 169 24.61 43.13 14.78
C ILE A 169 23.15 43.20 14.33
N TYR A 170 22.39 42.14 14.59
CA TYR A 170 20.96 42.03 14.30
C TYR A 170 20.16 41.92 15.60
N ASP A 171 19.17 42.79 15.79
CA ASP A 171 18.18 42.65 16.86
C ASP A 171 17.19 41.51 16.52
N LEU A 172 16.96 40.62 17.48
CA LEU A 172 16.15 39.41 17.32
C LEU A 172 14.73 39.61 17.84
N GLY A 173 13.74 39.46 16.96
CA GLY A 173 12.34 39.31 17.34
C GLY A 173 12.04 37.93 17.96
N GLN A 174 11.00 37.85 18.79
CA GLN A 174 10.65 36.65 19.57
C GLN A 174 10.67 35.33 18.76
N LYS A 175 10.10 35.30 17.55
CA LYS A 175 10.10 34.11 16.68
C LYS A 175 11.51 33.64 16.30
N MET A 176 12.43 34.56 16.05
CA MET A 176 13.83 34.21 15.73
C MET A 176 14.53 33.63 16.96
N ILE A 177 14.26 34.17 18.15
CA ILE A 177 14.76 33.65 19.43
C ILE A 177 14.25 32.21 19.67
N GLU A 178 12.97 31.94 19.37
CA GLU A 178 12.37 30.61 19.45
C GLU A 178 13.02 29.63 18.45
N THR A 179 13.25 30.04 17.20
CA THR A 179 13.97 29.23 16.19
C THR A 179 15.42 28.95 16.61
N ILE A 180 16.16 29.97 17.07
CA ILE A 180 17.55 29.85 17.57
C ILE A 180 17.64 28.83 18.71
N GLN A 181 16.69 28.87 19.66
CA GLN A 181 16.65 27.93 20.78
C GLN A 181 16.24 26.51 20.33
N LYS A 182 15.32 26.39 19.36
CA LYS A 182 14.86 25.10 18.80
C LYS A 182 15.96 24.38 18.02
N GLU A 183 16.64 25.09 17.13
CA GLU A 183 17.75 24.56 16.32
C GLU A 183 19.10 24.53 17.09
N LYS A 184 19.10 25.00 18.35
CA LYS A 184 20.25 25.00 19.29
C LYS A 184 21.49 25.72 18.75
N ILE A 185 21.29 26.87 18.10
CA ILE A 185 22.37 27.64 17.45
C ILE A 185 23.26 28.29 18.52
N THR A 186 24.57 28.22 18.31
CA THR A 186 25.62 28.71 19.22
C THR A 186 26.66 29.58 18.52
N ALA A 187 27.48 30.30 19.30
CA ALA A 187 28.64 31.00 18.76
C ALA A 187 29.64 30.02 18.13
N GLY A 188 30.15 30.38 16.95
CA GLY A 188 30.98 29.55 16.09
C GLY A 188 30.21 28.75 15.04
N ASP A 189 28.88 28.71 15.06
CA ASP A 189 28.09 28.03 14.02
C ASP A 189 27.95 28.92 12.77
N VAL A 190 27.98 28.30 11.58
CA VAL A 190 27.77 28.99 10.29
C VAL A 190 26.33 28.73 9.85
N ILE A 191 25.56 29.81 9.67
CA ILE A 191 24.12 29.75 9.42
C ILE A 191 23.71 30.52 8.17
N SER A 192 22.61 30.08 7.57
CA SER A 192 21.93 30.72 6.45
C SER A 192 20.48 31.03 6.88
N ILE A 193 20.08 32.29 6.79
CA ILE A 193 18.76 32.78 7.21
C ILE A 193 18.01 33.30 5.99
N ASP A 194 16.87 32.71 5.67
CA ASP A 194 15.94 33.33 4.74
C ASP A 194 15.13 34.43 5.47
N LYS A 195 15.33 35.67 5.03
CA LYS A 195 14.72 36.88 5.59
C LYS A 195 13.20 36.95 5.34
N SER A 196 12.68 36.22 4.36
CA SER A 196 11.26 36.22 3.98
C SER A 196 10.45 35.22 4.82
N THR A 197 10.91 33.97 4.99
CA THR A 197 10.23 32.98 5.83
C THR A 197 10.63 33.04 7.31
N GLY A 198 11.79 33.62 7.64
CA GLY A 198 12.37 33.59 8.98
C GLY A 198 12.96 32.22 9.36
N ARG A 199 13.19 31.34 8.37
CA ARG A 199 13.82 30.04 8.57
C ARG A 199 15.33 30.19 8.72
N ILE A 200 15.91 29.51 9.69
CA ILE A 200 17.35 29.44 9.91
C ILE A 200 17.84 28.02 9.61
N THR A 201 18.90 27.91 8.82
CA THR A 201 19.54 26.65 8.46
C THR A 201 20.98 26.65 8.93
N VAL A 202 21.35 25.73 9.83
CA VAL A 202 22.75 25.51 10.19
C VAL A 202 23.44 24.77 9.04
N LEU A 203 24.49 25.38 8.48
CA LEU A 203 25.31 24.82 7.41
C LEU A 203 26.44 23.94 7.97
N GLY A 204 26.97 24.32 9.14
CA GLY A 204 28.02 23.61 9.87
C GLY A 204 28.65 24.52 10.92
N ARG A 205 29.87 24.19 11.35
CA ARG A 205 30.61 24.95 12.39
C ARG A 205 31.92 25.52 11.84
N SER A 206 32.28 26.74 12.23
CA SER A 206 33.49 27.41 11.78
C SER A 206 34.75 26.70 12.29
N PHE A 207 35.71 26.48 11.39
CA PHE A 207 37.03 25.94 11.75
C PHE A 207 37.74 26.75 12.85
N ALA A 208 37.47 28.07 12.95
CA ALA A 208 38.14 28.97 13.88
C ALA A 208 37.86 28.65 15.37
N ARG A 209 36.64 28.19 15.70
CA ARG A 209 36.24 27.82 17.08
C ARG A 209 36.17 26.31 17.32
N SER A 210 36.85 25.54 16.47
CA SER A 210 36.92 24.06 16.58
C SER A 210 37.52 23.55 17.89
N ARG A 211 38.32 24.38 18.60
CA ARG A 211 39.03 24.03 19.84
C ARG A 211 38.28 24.35 21.13
N ASP A 212 37.22 25.15 21.09
CA ASP A 212 36.59 25.71 22.30
C ASP A 212 35.61 24.74 22.98
N TYR A 213 35.39 23.55 22.40
CA TYR A 213 34.43 22.55 22.87
C TYR A 213 35.04 21.15 22.90
N ASP A 214 35.38 20.68 24.09
CA ASP A 214 36.03 19.37 24.35
C ASP A 214 35.09 18.16 24.16
N ALA A 215 33.83 18.41 23.81
CA ALA A 215 32.75 17.42 23.70
C ALA A 215 31.99 17.51 22.35
N MET A 216 32.72 17.65 21.24
CA MET A 216 32.15 17.55 19.89
C MET A 216 31.68 16.11 19.61
N GLY A 217 30.51 15.95 18.98
CA GLY A 217 30.09 14.66 18.44
C GLY A 217 30.81 14.34 17.12
N PRO A 218 30.99 13.06 16.74
CA PRO A 218 31.69 12.65 15.51
C PRO A 218 30.94 12.99 14.20
N GLN A 219 29.89 13.80 14.27
CA GLN A 219 29.00 14.21 13.17
C GLN A 219 29.06 15.74 12.91
N THR A 220 29.86 16.50 13.67
CA THR A 220 29.93 17.97 13.51
C THR A 220 30.65 18.36 12.21
N ARG A 221 29.87 18.70 11.18
CA ARG A 221 30.38 19.21 9.89
C ARG A 221 31.03 20.57 10.07
N PHE A 222 32.32 20.68 9.75
CA PHE A 222 33.02 21.97 9.70
C PHE A 222 32.86 22.64 8.33
N VAL A 223 32.73 23.97 8.33
CA VAL A 223 32.53 24.83 7.16
C VAL A 223 33.38 26.09 7.34
N GLN A 224 33.85 26.69 6.24
CA GLN A 224 34.60 27.95 6.29
C GLN A 224 33.66 29.13 6.58
N CYS A 225 34.21 30.23 7.11
CA CYS A 225 33.44 31.46 7.25
C CYS A 225 33.04 31.96 5.85
N PRO A 226 31.77 32.32 5.57
CA PRO A 226 31.36 32.76 4.25
C PRO A 226 32.10 34.04 3.81
N GLU A 227 32.33 34.19 2.51
CA GLU A 227 32.95 35.37 1.89
C GLU A 227 31.90 36.32 1.29
N GLY A 228 32.27 37.57 1.01
CA GLY A 228 31.37 38.61 0.50
C GLY A 228 30.49 39.27 1.55
N GLU A 229 29.45 39.96 1.09
CA GLU A 229 28.44 40.62 1.93
C GLU A 229 27.59 39.62 2.74
N LEU A 230 27.17 40.01 3.95
CA LEU A 230 26.31 39.19 4.83
C LEU A 230 24.94 38.91 4.21
N GLN A 231 24.29 39.92 3.62
CA GLN A 231 22.98 39.77 2.97
C GLN A 231 23.18 39.63 1.45
N LYS A 232 22.73 38.51 0.88
CA LYS A 232 22.84 38.17 -0.54
C LYS A 232 21.45 37.99 -1.15
N ARG A 233 21.28 38.39 -2.41
CA ARG A 233 20.12 37.98 -3.22
C ARG A 233 20.48 36.72 -3.99
N LYS A 234 19.59 35.73 -3.95
CA LYS A 234 19.76 34.45 -4.62
C LYS A 234 18.47 34.09 -5.35
N GLU A 235 18.55 33.89 -6.66
CA GLU A 235 17.50 33.19 -7.42
C GLU A 235 17.48 31.74 -6.94
N VAL A 236 16.38 31.33 -6.30
CA VAL A 236 16.14 29.93 -5.92
C VAL A 236 15.17 29.36 -6.95
N VAL A 237 15.57 28.24 -7.54
CA VAL A 237 14.84 27.60 -8.63
C VAL A 237 14.25 26.29 -8.10
N HIS A 238 12.93 26.22 -8.03
CA HIS A 238 12.20 25.04 -7.58
C HIS A 238 11.51 24.39 -8.78
N THR A 239 11.76 23.10 -9.02
CA THR A 239 11.02 22.33 -10.04
C THR A 239 10.05 21.41 -9.32
N VAL A 240 8.74 21.57 -9.58
CA VAL A 240 7.66 20.76 -9.01
C VAL A 240 6.77 20.20 -10.12
N SER A 241 6.19 19.02 -9.97
CA SER A 241 5.25 18.49 -10.97
C SER A 241 3.87 19.13 -10.86
N LEU A 242 3.12 19.20 -11.97
CA LEU A 242 1.71 19.65 -11.94
C LEU A 242 0.86 18.81 -10.98
N HIS A 243 1.14 17.51 -10.87
CA HIS A 243 0.44 16.63 -9.93
C HIS A 243 0.71 16.98 -8.45
N GLU A 244 1.92 17.41 -8.09
CA GLU A 244 2.19 17.88 -6.72
C GLU A 244 1.42 19.15 -6.40
N VAL A 245 1.34 20.07 -7.36
CA VAL A 245 0.52 21.29 -7.24
C VAL A 245 -0.98 20.94 -7.13
N ASP A 246 -1.49 19.98 -7.92
CA ASP A 246 -2.86 19.45 -7.81
C ASP A 246 -3.15 18.96 -6.38
N VAL A 247 -2.34 18.02 -5.88
CA VAL A 247 -2.57 17.37 -4.59
C VAL A 247 -2.50 18.37 -3.45
N ILE A 248 -1.50 19.26 -3.44
CA ILE A 248 -1.34 20.30 -2.41
C ILE A 248 -2.55 21.25 -2.34
N ASN A 249 -3.12 21.62 -3.49
CA ASN A 249 -4.26 22.54 -3.54
C ASN A 249 -5.63 21.84 -3.37
N SER A 250 -5.73 20.52 -3.58
CA SER A 250 -6.99 19.78 -3.50
C SER A 250 -7.51 19.53 -2.08
N ARG A 251 -6.63 19.46 -1.07
CA ARG A 251 -6.98 19.12 0.33
C ARG A 251 -6.22 20.01 1.32
N THR A 252 -6.83 20.35 2.46
CA THR A 252 -6.25 21.21 3.52
C THR A 252 -4.93 20.69 4.13
N GLN A 253 -4.60 19.41 3.91
CA GLN A 253 -3.32 18.78 4.27
C GLN A 253 -2.69 18.04 3.07
N GLY A 254 -2.92 18.51 1.84
CA GLY A 254 -2.48 17.85 0.60
C GLY A 254 -0.99 17.50 0.55
N PHE A 255 -0.12 18.31 1.17
CA PHE A 255 1.31 17.99 1.30
C PHE A 255 1.59 16.62 1.96
N LEU A 256 0.77 16.18 2.93
CA LEU A 256 0.92 14.86 3.56
C LEU A 256 0.46 13.72 2.65
N ALA A 257 -0.53 13.95 1.78
CA ALA A 257 -1.03 12.96 0.83
C ALA A 257 0.04 12.52 -0.18
N LEU A 258 0.96 13.41 -0.56
CA LEU A 258 2.08 13.10 -1.44
C LEU A 258 3.01 12.01 -0.89
N PHE A 259 3.17 11.93 0.43
CA PHE A 259 3.99 10.91 1.10
C PHE A 259 3.18 9.70 1.56
N ALA A 260 1.87 9.84 1.76
CA ALA A 260 0.98 8.78 2.22
C ALA A 260 0.34 7.95 1.08
N GLY A 261 0.39 8.42 -0.18
CA GLY A 261 -0.22 7.74 -1.33
C GLY A 261 -1.72 8.03 -1.54
N ASP A 262 -2.47 8.36 -0.49
CA ASP A 262 -3.88 8.82 -0.53
C ASP A 262 -4.00 10.22 -1.17
N THR A 263 -3.74 10.27 -2.48
CA THR A 263 -4.09 11.39 -3.35
C THR A 263 -5.58 11.34 -3.73
N GLY A 264 -6.13 10.14 -3.94
CA GLY A 264 -7.49 9.91 -4.42
C GLY A 264 -7.73 10.52 -5.80
N GLU A 265 -9.01 10.63 -6.19
CA GLU A 265 -9.36 11.34 -7.44
C GLU A 265 -9.40 12.86 -7.25
N ILE A 266 -8.74 13.59 -8.15
CA ILE A 266 -8.66 15.05 -8.08
C ILE A 266 -9.64 15.69 -9.07
N LYS A 267 -10.52 16.57 -8.56
CA LYS A 267 -11.52 17.30 -9.35
C LYS A 267 -10.90 18.10 -10.49
N SER A 268 -11.54 18.09 -11.66
CA SER A 268 -11.12 18.90 -12.82
C SER A 268 -11.10 20.39 -12.51
N GLU A 269 -12.09 20.89 -11.75
CA GLU A 269 -12.18 22.28 -11.26
C GLU A 269 -10.88 22.79 -10.62
N VAL A 270 -10.14 21.92 -9.93
CA VAL A 270 -8.86 22.25 -9.26
C VAL A 270 -7.73 22.29 -10.29
N ARG A 271 -7.69 21.33 -11.22
CA ARG A 271 -6.71 21.28 -12.31
C ARG A 271 -6.84 22.48 -13.25
N GLU A 272 -8.06 22.81 -13.67
CA GLU A 272 -8.37 23.97 -14.50
C GLU A 272 -7.91 25.28 -13.86
N GLN A 273 -8.09 25.44 -12.54
CA GLN A 273 -7.60 26.60 -11.77
C GLN A 273 -6.07 26.62 -11.60
N ILE A 274 -5.40 25.47 -11.64
CA ILE A 274 -3.94 25.39 -11.56
C ILE A 274 -3.33 25.66 -12.93
N ASP A 275 -3.88 25.07 -13.98
CA ASP A 275 -3.40 25.23 -15.36
C ASP A 275 -3.56 26.69 -15.82
N ALA A 276 -4.64 27.36 -15.42
CA ALA A 276 -4.79 28.81 -15.59
C ALA A 276 -3.67 29.61 -14.89
N LYS A 277 -3.37 29.33 -13.62
CA LYS A 277 -2.31 30.02 -12.86
C LYS A 277 -0.90 29.73 -13.37
N VAL A 278 -0.65 28.50 -13.84
CA VAL A 278 0.63 28.14 -14.48
C VAL A 278 0.75 28.84 -15.84
N GLY A 279 -0.36 29.05 -16.54
CA GLY A 279 -0.44 29.99 -17.68
C GLY A 279 -0.08 31.42 -17.29
N GLU A 280 -0.73 31.99 -16.27
CA GLU A 280 -0.43 33.33 -15.74
C GLU A 280 1.07 33.47 -15.36
N TRP A 281 1.64 32.51 -14.62
CA TRP A 281 3.06 32.56 -14.22
C TRP A 281 4.04 32.40 -15.40
N LYS A 282 3.63 31.71 -16.46
CA LYS A 282 4.40 31.59 -17.71
C LYS A 282 4.34 32.89 -18.53
N GLU A 283 3.20 33.56 -18.58
CA GLU A 283 3.05 34.88 -19.22
C GLU A 283 3.78 35.99 -18.43
N GLU A 284 3.77 35.91 -17.09
CA GLU A 284 4.54 36.80 -16.22
C GLU A 284 6.06 36.50 -16.17
N GLY A 285 6.51 35.38 -16.77
CA GLY A 285 7.92 34.96 -16.75
C GLY A 285 8.44 34.48 -15.39
N LYS A 286 7.55 34.15 -14.45
CA LYS A 286 7.88 33.64 -13.10
C LYS A 286 8.08 32.13 -13.08
N ALA A 287 7.51 31.40 -14.04
CA ALA A 287 7.65 29.96 -14.14
C ALA A 287 7.82 29.47 -15.59
N ASP A 288 8.73 28.51 -15.79
CA ASP A 288 8.90 27.78 -17.04
C ASP A 288 8.17 26.41 -16.95
N VAL A 289 7.42 26.03 -17.98
CA VAL A 289 6.81 24.69 -18.07
C VAL A 289 7.76 23.74 -18.82
N ILE A 290 8.16 22.66 -18.16
CA ILE A 290 9.10 21.65 -18.68
C ILE A 290 8.29 20.40 -19.08
N PRO A 291 8.16 20.09 -20.38
CA PRO A 291 7.60 18.82 -20.82
C PRO A 291 8.59 17.69 -20.50
N GLY A 292 8.20 16.81 -19.59
CA GLY A 292 8.96 15.62 -19.25
C GLY A 292 8.61 14.41 -20.14
N VAL A 293 8.93 13.24 -19.63
CA VAL A 293 8.71 11.95 -20.29
C VAL A 293 7.84 11.05 -19.42
N LEU A 294 6.79 10.50 -20.02
CA LEU A 294 5.99 9.42 -19.44
C LEU A 294 6.38 8.11 -20.10
N PHE A 295 7.02 7.20 -19.36
CA PHE A 295 7.34 5.86 -19.84
C PHE A 295 6.32 4.83 -19.33
N ILE A 296 5.64 4.16 -20.26
CA ILE A 296 4.67 3.09 -20.00
C ILE A 296 5.26 1.75 -20.43
N ASP A 297 5.71 0.91 -19.50
CA ASP A 297 6.15 -0.45 -19.83
C ASP A 297 4.96 -1.42 -19.94
N GLU A 298 5.15 -2.51 -20.69
CA GLU A 298 4.13 -3.53 -20.98
C GLU A 298 2.78 -2.97 -21.44
N VAL A 299 2.79 -1.99 -22.35
CA VAL A 299 1.61 -1.23 -22.81
C VAL A 299 0.46 -2.10 -23.37
N HIS A 300 0.76 -3.30 -23.84
CA HIS A 300 -0.22 -4.30 -24.27
C HIS A 300 -1.13 -4.82 -23.13
N MET A 301 -0.83 -4.46 -21.88
CA MET A 301 -1.66 -4.72 -20.72
C MET A 301 -2.79 -3.68 -20.54
N LEU A 302 -2.77 -2.58 -21.30
CA LEU A 302 -3.85 -1.60 -21.33
C LEU A 302 -5.10 -2.12 -22.07
N ASP A 303 -6.23 -1.46 -21.82
CA ASP A 303 -7.49 -1.69 -22.52
C ASP A 303 -7.84 -0.55 -23.50
N ILE A 304 -8.88 -0.78 -24.30
CA ILE A 304 -9.36 0.16 -25.32
C ILE A 304 -9.77 1.54 -24.74
N GLU A 305 -10.22 1.61 -23.48
CA GLU A 305 -10.55 2.89 -22.83
C GLU A 305 -9.29 3.68 -22.50
N CYS A 306 -8.25 3.00 -21.98
CA CYS A 306 -6.94 3.60 -21.73
C CYS A 306 -6.33 4.16 -23.03
N PHE A 307 -6.41 3.40 -24.13
CA PHE A 307 -5.93 3.86 -25.43
C PHE A 307 -6.74 5.03 -26.00
N SER A 308 -8.06 5.03 -25.84
CA SER A 308 -8.94 6.15 -26.23
C SER A 308 -8.60 7.44 -25.44
N PHE A 309 -8.38 7.32 -24.12
CA PHE A 309 -7.89 8.44 -23.32
C PHE A 309 -6.52 8.93 -23.79
N LEU A 310 -5.57 8.01 -24.00
CA LEU A 310 -4.20 8.34 -24.46
C LEU A 310 -4.22 9.08 -25.80
N ASN A 311 -5.05 8.67 -26.75
CA ASN A 311 -5.12 9.30 -28.07
C ASN A 311 -5.58 10.77 -27.98
N ARG A 312 -6.55 11.06 -27.09
CA ARG A 312 -6.99 12.44 -26.80
C ARG A 312 -5.99 13.23 -25.95
N ALA A 313 -5.32 12.59 -24.99
CA ALA A 313 -4.35 13.25 -24.11
C ALA A 313 -3.09 13.68 -24.87
N LEU A 314 -2.68 12.92 -25.88
CA LEU A 314 -1.59 13.26 -26.80
C LEU A 314 -1.91 14.46 -27.70
N GLU A 315 -3.17 14.81 -27.94
CA GLU A 315 -3.52 15.98 -28.77
C GLU A 315 -3.35 17.32 -28.02
N GLN A 316 -2.92 17.32 -26.75
CA GLN A 316 -2.70 18.53 -25.94
C GLN A 316 -1.29 19.12 -26.13
N GLU A 317 -1.20 20.44 -26.29
CA GLU A 317 0.09 21.16 -26.46
C GLU A 317 1.06 20.97 -25.28
N THR A 318 0.52 20.78 -24.07
CA THR A 318 1.28 20.54 -22.84
C THR A 318 1.54 19.05 -22.55
N SER A 319 1.16 18.14 -23.46
CA SER A 319 1.39 16.70 -23.28
C SER A 319 2.89 16.40 -23.11
N PRO A 320 3.28 15.58 -22.10
CA PRO A 320 4.63 15.05 -22.02
C PRO A 320 4.91 14.12 -23.22
N VAL A 321 6.18 13.82 -23.47
CA VAL A 321 6.52 12.83 -24.49
C VAL A 321 6.28 11.43 -23.95
N VAL A 322 5.29 10.75 -24.51
CA VAL A 322 4.88 9.42 -24.05
C VAL A 322 5.69 8.36 -24.80
N ILE A 323 6.37 7.51 -24.05
CA ILE A 323 7.20 6.42 -24.57
C ILE A 323 6.62 5.12 -24.04
N MET A 324 6.12 4.27 -24.92
CA MET A 324 5.49 3.00 -24.59
C MET A 324 6.44 1.86 -24.92
N ALA A 325 6.47 0.79 -24.14
CA ALA A 325 7.24 -0.41 -24.44
C ALA A 325 6.36 -1.66 -24.54
N THR A 326 6.71 -2.54 -25.48
CA THR A 326 6.00 -3.81 -25.69
C THR A 326 6.96 -4.96 -26.00
N ASN A 327 6.59 -6.16 -25.53
CA ASN A 327 7.26 -7.42 -25.80
C ASN A 327 6.40 -8.37 -26.67
N ARG A 328 5.17 -7.98 -27.05
CA ARG A 328 4.25 -8.79 -27.87
C ARG A 328 4.27 -8.39 -29.35
N GLY A 329 4.16 -9.38 -30.23
CA GLY A 329 4.10 -9.20 -31.69
C GLY A 329 2.69 -8.83 -32.16
N ILE A 330 1.77 -9.79 -32.12
CA ILE A 330 0.32 -9.60 -32.36
C ILE A 330 -0.42 -10.15 -31.14
N THR A 331 -1.44 -9.45 -30.65
CA THR A 331 -2.25 -9.86 -29.49
C THR A 331 -3.61 -9.15 -29.51
N ASN A 332 -4.59 -9.65 -28.77
CA ASN A 332 -5.88 -8.97 -28.60
C ASN A 332 -5.70 -7.63 -27.85
N ILE A 333 -6.41 -6.58 -28.26
CA ILE A 333 -6.55 -5.34 -27.48
C ILE A 333 -7.54 -5.62 -26.34
N ARG A 334 -7.14 -5.40 -25.07
CA ARG A 334 -7.97 -5.79 -23.93
C ARG A 334 -9.27 -4.99 -23.89
N GLY A 335 -10.37 -5.66 -23.52
CA GLY A 335 -11.73 -5.14 -23.69
C GLY A 335 -12.31 -5.35 -25.10
N THR A 336 -11.61 -6.03 -26.00
CA THR A 336 -12.09 -6.38 -27.35
C THR A 336 -11.59 -7.76 -27.79
N ASP A 337 -12.26 -8.36 -28.77
CA ASP A 337 -11.79 -9.59 -29.44
C ASP A 337 -10.81 -9.32 -30.60
N TYR A 338 -10.50 -8.05 -30.87
CA TYR A 338 -9.70 -7.66 -32.04
C TYR A 338 -8.20 -7.85 -31.80
N LYS A 339 -7.55 -8.64 -32.66
CA LYS A 339 -6.09 -8.82 -32.71
C LYS A 339 -5.44 -7.67 -33.48
N SER A 340 -4.49 -6.98 -32.86
CA SER A 340 -3.70 -5.93 -33.51
C SER A 340 -2.19 -6.14 -33.31
N PRO A 341 -1.35 -5.48 -34.14
CA PRO A 341 0.07 -5.37 -33.85
C PRO A 341 0.28 -4.73 -32.48
N HIS A 342 1.16 -5.33 -31.69
CA HIS A 342 1.56 -4.91 -30.35
C HIS A 342 0.44 -4.82 -29.28
N GLY A 343 -0.82 -5.13 -29.62
CA GLY A 343 -1.98 -4.95 -28.72
C GLY A 343 -2.45 -3.51 -28.63
N ILE A 344 -2.11 -2.67 -29.60
CA ILE A 344 -2.44 -1.24 -29.65
C ILE A 344 -3.47 -1.01 -30.77
N PRO A 345 -4.47 -0.12 -30.61
CA PRO A 345 -5.37 0.30 -31.69
C PRO A 345 -4.61 0.90 -32.88
N LEU A 346 -5.04 0.61 -34.11
CA LEU A 346 -4.35 1.04 -35.33
C LEU A 346 -4.32 2.57 -35.49
N ASP A 347 -5.40 3.25 -35.10
CA ASP A 347 -5.53 4.71 -35.13
C ASP A 347 -4.55 5.44 -34.19
N LEU A 348 -4.13 4.78 -33.11
CA LEU A 348 -3.05 5.26 -32.25
C LEU A 348 -1.69 4.83 -32.80
N LEU A 349 -1.55 3.58 -33.26
CA LEU A 349 -0.29 3.01 -33.75
C LEU A 349 0.27 3.79 -34.96
N ASP A 350 -0.59 4.19 -35.90
CA ASP A 350 -0.22 5.02 -37.07
C ASP A 350 0.30 6.42 -36.68
N ARG A 351 0.01 6.87 -35.45
CA ARG A 351 0.54 8.13 -34.88
C ARG A 351 1.89 7.96 -34.15
N MET A 352 2.37 6.72 -33.97
CA MET A 352 3.58 6.42 -33.18
C MET A 352 4.85 6.31 -34.03
N LEU A 353 5.99 6.70 -33.44
CA LEU A 353 7.31 6.34 -33.97
C LEU A 353 7.79 5.02 -33.34
N ILE A 354 7.89 3.95 -34.13
CA ILE A 354 8.31 2.63 -33.65
C ILE A 354 9.84 2.47 -33.72
N ILE A 355 10.47 2.21 -32.58
CA ILE A 355 11.87 1.78 -32.44
C ILE A 355 11.89 0.27 -32.21
N SER A 356 12.49 -0.48 -33.12
CA SER A 356 12.77 -1.90 -32.91
C SER A 356 14.08 -2.13 -32.17
N THR A 357 14.07 -3.11 -31.25
CA THR A 357 15.23 -3.59 -30.49
C THR A 357 15.54 -5.03 -30.89
N VAL A 358 16.83 -5.36 -31.04
CA VAL A 358 17.30 -6.66 -31.53
C VAL A 358 17.79 -7.56 -30.37
N PRO A 359 17.82 -8.88 -30.53
CA PRO A 359 18.54 -9.77 -29.60
C PRO A 359 20.02 -9.37 -29.50
N TYR A 360 20.60 -9.53 -28.30
CA TYR A 360 22.03 -9.29 -28.09
C TYR A 360 22.88 -10.46 -28.58
N THR A 361 24.07 -10.16 -29.10
CA THR A 361 25.08 -11.18 -29.42
C THR A 361 25.81 -11.65 -28.16
N GLU A 362 26.41 -12.85 -28.19
CA GLU A 362 27.27 -13.41 -27.12
C GLU A 362 28.27 -12.39 -26.55
N LYS A 363 28.91 -11.62 -27.43
CA LYS A 363 29.93 -10.62 -27.07
C LYS A 363 29.34 -9.39 -26.38
N GLU A 364 28.11 -9.03 -26.70
CA GLU A 364 27.38 -7.97 -25.99
C GLU A 364 26.83 -8.48 -24.66
N ILE A 365 26.39 -9.74 -24.58
CA ILE A 365 25.97 -10.39 -23.32
C ILE A 365 27.15 -10.42 -22.33
N ARG A 366 28.37 -10.83 -22.74
CA ARG A 366 29.55 -10.76 -21.87
C ARG A 366 29.81 -9.33 -21.38
N GLN A 367 29.80 -8.35 -22.29
CA GLN A 367 30.05 -6.95 -21.93
C GLN A 367 29.00 -6.35 -20.98
N ILE A 368 27.75 -6.85 -21.03
CA ILE A 368 26.71 -6.49 -20.06
C ILE A 368 26.96 -7.17 -18.71
N ILE A 369 27.42 -8.43 -18.69
CA ILE A 369 27.84 -9.12 -17.47
C ILE A 369 29.04 -8.40 -16.83
N ASP A 370 30.07 -8.03 -17.59
CA ASP A 370 31.23 -7.26 -17.11
C ASP A 370 30.79 -5.97 -16.39
N ILE A 371 30.00 -5.12 -17.07
CA ILE A 371 29.51 -3.84 -16.51
C ILE A 371 28.60 -4.05 -15.29
N ARG A 372 27.88 -5.17 -15.21
CA ARG A 372 27.04 -5.51 -14.06
C ARG A 372 27.83 -6.05 -12.88
N SER A 373 28.91 -6.80 -13.12
CA SER A 373 29.89 -7.15 -12.09
C SER A 373 30.59 -5.91 -11.53
N GLU A 374 30.95 -4.94 -12.39
CA GLU A 374 31.52 -3.65 -11.97
C GLU A 374 30.53 -2.81 -11.13
N GLU A 375 29.28 -2.66 -11.57
CA GLU A 375 28.25 -1.87 -10.85
C GLU A 375 27.76 -2.56 -9.55
N GLU A 376 27.86 -3.90 -9.43
CA GLU A 376 27.52 -4.66 -8.23
C GLU A 376 28.72 -4.90 -7.28
N ASP A 377 29.91 -4.38 -7.61
CA ASP A 377 31.18 -4.56 -6.88
C ASP A 377 31.53 -6.06 -6.63
N VAL A 378 31.50 -6.85 -7.71
CA VAL A 378 31.71 -8.30 -7.69
C VAL A 378 32.90 -8.71 -8.55
N GLU A 379 33.95 -9.24 -7.92
CA GLU A 379 35.04 -9.92 -8.60
C GLU A 379 34.53 -11.26 -9.18
N VAL A 380 34.55 -11.41 -10.52
CA VAL A 380 34.12 -12.65 -11.20
C VAL A 380 35.24 -13.15 -12.12
N SER A 381 35.69 -14.38 -11.89
CA SER A 381 36.70 -15.05 -12.72
C SER A 381 36.28 -15.16 -14.20
N GLU A 382 37.24 -15.06 -15.12
CA GLU A 382 36.95 -15.09 -16.58
C GLU A 382 36.26 -16.39 -17.03
N ASP A 383 36.59 -17.53 -16.42
CA ASP A 383 35.91 -18.82 -16.66
C ASP A 383 34.45 -18.82 -16.14
N ALA A 384 34.18 -18.11 -15.03
CA ALA A 384 32.83 -17.94 -14.52
C ALA A 384 32.01 -16.99 -15.40
N LYS A 385 32.61 -15.92 -15.93
CA LYS A 385 31.99 -15.05 -16.95
C LYS A 385 31.67 -15.83 -18.23
N ASP A 386 32.54 -16.74 -18.63
CA ASP A 386 32.32 -17.65 -19.76
C ASP A 386 31.09 -18.54 -19.57
N LEU A 387 30.92 -19.11 -18.37
CA LEU A 387 29.75 -19.91 -18.01
C LEU A 387 28.48 -19.05 -17.92
N LEU A 388 28.55 -17.88 -17.28
CA LEU A 388 27.43 -16.94 -17.18
C LEU A 388 26.98 -16.47 -18.57
N THR A 389 27.91 -16.15 -19.48
CA THR A 389 27.59 -15.74 -20.85
C THR A 389 26.79 -16.83 -21.59
N LYS A 390 27.18 -18.10 -21.46
CA LYS A 390 26.47 -19.25 -22.03
C LYS A 390 25.07 -19.42 -21.42
N ILE A 391 24.95 -19.36 -20.09
CA ILE A 391 23.64 -19.37 -19.41
C ILE A 391 22.75 -18.21 -19.88
N GLY A 392 23.32 -17.02 -20.10
CA GLY A 392 22.61 -15.84 -20.62
C GLY A 392 22.08 -15.99 -22.05
N MET A 393 22.75 -16.79 -22.88
CA MET A 393 22.26 -17.18 -24.22
C MET A 393 21.17 -18.26 -24.14
N ASP A 394 21.40 -19.31 -23.34
CA ASP A 394 20.51 -20.46 -23.27
C ASP A 394 19.18 -20.16 -22.54
N THR A 395 19.19 -19.24 -21.57
CA THR A 395 18.04 -18.94 -20.69
C THR A 395 17.47 -17.53 -20.92
N SER A 396 17.92 -16.53 -20.16
CA SER A 396 17.65 -15.11 -20.36
C SER A 396 18.69 -14.23 -19.65
N LEU A 397 18.94 -13.04 -20.19
CA LEU A 397 19.83 -12.05 -19.59
C LEU A 397 19.42 -11.68 -18.15
N ARG A 398 18.12 -11.53 -17.87
CA ARG A 398 17.62 -11.20 -16.51
C ARG A 398 18.01 -12.27 -15.48
N TYR A 399 17.79 -13.54 -15.82
CA TYR A 399 18.18 -14.67 -14.95
C TYR A 399 19.70 -14.72 -14.76
N CYS A 400 20.47 -14.55 -15.84
CA CYS A 400 21.94 -14.50 -15.77
C CYS A 400 22.46 -13.38 -14.86
N LEU A 401 21.85 -12.18 -14.88
CA LEU A 401 22.28 -11.09 -13.99
C LEU A 401 21.96 -11.40 -12.52
N HIS A 402 20.81 -12.01 -12.22
CA HIS A 402 20.49 -12.45 -10.85
C HIS A 402 21.47 -13.53 -10.33
N LEU A 403 22.10 -14.31 -11.22
CA LEU A 403 23.16 -15.27 -10.85
C LEU A 403 24.45 -14.57 -10.40
N ILE A 404 24.75 -13.34 -10.81
CA ILE A 404 25.96 -12.61 -10.35
C ILE A 404 25.87 -12.36 -8.84
N THR A 405 24.80 -11.69 -8.40
CA THR A 405 24.58 -11.35 -6.99
C THR A 405 24.49 -12.60 -6.11
N THR A 406 23.83 -13.66 -6.59
CA THR A 406 23.67 -14.90 -5.82
C THR A 406 24.91 -15.81 -5.83
N ALA A 407 25.74 -15.77 -6.88
CA ALA A 407 27.05 -16.44 -6.88
C ALA A 407 28.07 -15.72 -6.01
N ASN A 408 28.01 -14.38 -5.89
CA ASN A 408 28.78 -13.63 -4.88
C ASN A 408 28.46 -14.13 -3.46
N LEU A 409 27.18 -14.25 -3.10
CA LEU A 409 26.77 -14.81 -1.80
C LEU A 409 27.25 -16.26 -1.57
N ALA A 410 27.39 -17.07 -2.63
CA ALA A 410 27.96 -18.41 -2.55
C ALA A 410 29.49 -18.39 -2.35
N ALA A 411 30.21 -17.51 -3.04
CA ALA A 411 31.65 -17.29 -2.89
C ALA A 411 32.00 -16.73 -1.49
N GLN A 412 31.24 -15.75 -0.99
CA GLN A 412 31.38 -15.22 0.38
C GLN A 412 31.15 -16.31 1.44
N LYS A 413 30.20 -17.23 1.22
CA LYS A 413 29.96 -18.40 2.09
C LYS A 413 31.09 -19.45 2.02
N ARG A 414 31.92 -19.40 0.99
CA ARG A 414 33.18 -20.16 0.83
C ARG A 414 34.40 -19.39 1.37
N HIS A 415 34.20 -18.15 1.84
CA HIS A 415 35.24 -17.17 2.21
C HIS A 415 36.18 -16.78 1.05
N SER A 416 35.65 -16.74 -0.17
CA SER A 416 36.30 -16.15 -1.35
C SER A 416 35.78 -14.73 -1.60
N SER A 417 36.62 -13.83 -2.13
CA SER A 417 36.18 -12.56 -2.74
C SER A 417 35.76 -12.75 -4.20
N GLU A 418 36.50 -13.59 -4.93
CA GLU A 418 36.26 -13.89 -6.34
C GLU A 418 35.22 -15.01 -6.50
N VAL A 419 34.28 -14.79 -7.44
CA VAL A 419 33.28 -15.77 -7.87
C VAL A 419 33.89 -16.73 -8.89
N GLU A 420 33.84 -18.02 -8.55
CA GLU A 420 34.35 -19.10 -9.41
C GLU A 420 33.23 -19.88 -10.11
N VAL A 421 33.61 -20.66 -11.13
CA VAL A 421 32.74 -21.61 -11.85
C VAL A 421 31.97 -22.54 -10.89
N GLN A 422 32.57 -22.93 -9.77
CA GLN A 422 31.91 -23.77 -8.76
C GLN A 422 30.73 -23.07 -8.07
N ASP A 423 30.84 -21.76 -7.80
CA ASP A 423 29.80 -20.98 -7.15
C ASP A 423 28.62 -20.74 -8.12
N VAL A 424 28.92 -20.38 -9.37
CA VAL A 424 27.91 -20.25 -10.45
C VAL A 424 27.16 -21.56 -10.67
N ARG A 425 27.86 -22.70 -10.78
CA ARG A 425 27.22 -24.03 -10.93
C ARG A 425 26.33 -24.38 -9.74
N ARG A 426 26.79 -24.10 -8.52
CA ARG A 426 26.01 -24.34 -7.29
C ARG A 426 24.71 -23.54 -7.31
N VAL A 427 24.76 -22.26 -7.63
CA VAL A 427 23.59 -21.39 -7.68
C VAL A 427 22.64 -21.80 -8.82
N TYR A 428 23.16 -22.13 -10.01
CA TYR A 428 22.36 -22.63 -11.14
C TYR A 428 21.64 -23.97 -10.85
N SER A 429 22.15 -24.77 -9.90
CA SER A 429 21.50 -25.99 -9.40
C SER A 429 20.42 -25.75 -8.34
N LEU A 430 20.45 -24.59 -7.66
CA LEU A 430 19.50 -24.21 -6.62
C LEU A 430 18.34 -23.38 -7.17
N PHE A 431 18.62 -22.48 -8.12
CA PHE A 431 17.63 -21.60 -8.73
C PHE A 431 17.34 -22.04 -10.16
N VAL A 432 16.11 -22.45 -10.41
CA VAL A 432 15.64 -22.94 -11.72
C VAL A 432 15.18 -21.76 -12.58
N ASP A 433 15.54 -21.74 -13.86
CA ASP A 433 15.01 -20.77 -14.82
C ASP A 433 13.65 -21.21 -15.40
N VAL A 434 12.97 -20.32 -16.12
CA VAL A 434 11.62 -20.57 -16.64
C VAL A 434 11.55 -21.82 -17.53
N LYS A 435 12.54 -22.08 -18.40
CA LYS A 435 12.49 -23.23 -19.33
C LYS A 435 12.57 -24.55 -18.56
N ARG A 436 13.54 -24.67 -17.65
CA ARG A 436 13.67 -25.85 -16.78
C ARG A 436 12.49 -26.00 -15.82
N SER A 437 11.91 -24.90 -15.34
CA SER A 437 10.74 -24.92 -14.45
C SER A 437 9.49 -25.44 -15.18
N THR A 438 9.22 -24.95 -16.39
CA THR A 438 8.13 -25.45 -17.23
C THR A 438 8.32 -26.94 -17.58
N GLN A 439 9.54 -27.37 -17.92
CA GLN A 439 9.80 -28.80 -18.16
C GLN A 439 9.52 -29.64 -16.91
N PHE A 440 9.94 -29.19 -15.72
CA PHE A 440 9.65 -29.90 -14.46
C PHE A 440 8.15 -30.00 -14.17
N LEU A 441 7.36 -28.95 -14.46
CA LEU A 441 5.90 -29.00 -14.32
C LEU A 441 5.23 -29.98 -15.30
N ILE A 442 5.82 -30.19 -16.48
CA ILE A 442 5.36 -31.19 -17.47
C ILE A 442 5.76 -32.60 -17.04
N ASP A 443 7.02 -32.81 -16.67
CA ASP A 443 7.56 -34.12 -16.26
C ASP A 443 6.82 -34.70 -15.04
N TYR A 444 6.44 -33.84 -14.10
CA TYR A 444 5.71 -34.17 -12.87
C TYR A 444 4.22 -33.77 -12.91
N GLN A 445 3.65 -33.54 -14.11
CA GLN A 445 2.27 -33.08 -14.29
C GLN A 445 1.23 -33.91 -13.50
N GLN A 446 1.41 -35.22 -13.42
CA GLN A 446 0.49 -36.12 -12.70
C GLN A 446 0.47 -35.91 -11.17
N GLU A 447 1.49 -35.27 -10.60
CA GLU A 447 1.60 -34.98 -9.16
C GLU A 447 1.04 -33.58 -8.80
N PHE A 448 0.79 -32.72 -9.78
CA PHE A 448 0.24 -31.37 -9.59
C PHE A 448 -1.30 -31.33 -9.70
N MET A 449 -1.92 -30.40 -8.97
CA MET A 449 -3.34 -30.09 -9.10
C MET A 449 -3.59 -29.25 -10.37
N PHE A 450 -4.79 -29.34 -10.94
CA PHE A 450 -5.16 -28.70 -12.22
C PHE A 450 -4.27 -29.13 -13.39
N ASN A 451 -3.99 -30.44 -13.46
CA ASN A 451 -3.13 -31.05 -14.46
C ASN A 451 -3.83 -31.46 -15.77
N GLU A 452 -5.07 -31.02 -15.96
CA GLU A 452 -5.80 -31.13 -17.21
C GLU A 452 -5.21 -30.13 -18.23
N LEU A 453 -4.39 -30.65 -19.16
CA LEU A 453 -4.23 -29.98 -20.46
C LEU A 453 -5.57 -30.09 -21.18
N GLU A 454 -6.18 -28.96 -21.52
CA GLU A 454 -7.45 -28.93 -22.26
C GLU A 454 -7.32 -29.72 -23.56
N GLY A 455 -8.16 -30.75 -23.69
CA GLY A 455 -8.17 -31.63 -24.85
C GLY A 455 -8.88 -30.99 -26.04
N GLU A 456 -8.12 -30.77 -27.11
CA GLU A 456 -8.60 -30.59 -28.50
C GLU A 456 -9.44 -29.35 -28.82
N GLU A 457 -8.80 -28.25 -29.26
CA GLU A 457 -9.21 -27.55 -30.49
C GLU A 457 -8.06 -26.71 -31.10
N ALA A 458 -7.20 -27.36 -31.90
CA ALA A 458 -6.10 -26.69 -32.62
C ALA A 458 -5.80 -27.29 -34.02
N SER A 459 -6.69 -28.11 -34.57
CA SER A 459 -6.55 -28.75 -35.87
C SER A 459 -7.23 -27.95 -36.99
N HIS A 460 -6.65 -26.79 -37.35
CA HIS A 460 -6.58 -26.20 -38.71
C HIS A 460 -6.14 -24.73 -38.64
N GLY A 461 -4.87 -24.44 -38.94
CA GLY A 461 -4.39 -23.04 -39.01
C GLY A 461 -2.91 -22.85 -39.31
N GLU A 462 -2.04 -23.73 -38.82
CA GLU A 462 -0.60 -23.69 -39.11
C GLU A 462 -0.20 -24.78 -40.11
N SER A 463 0.63 -24.42 -41.08
CA SER A 463 1.11 -25.29 -42.15
C SER A 463 2.51 -25.83 -41.84
N GLU A 464 2.69 -27.16 -41.84
CA GLU A 464 3.95 -27.84 -41.54
C GLU A 464 5.01 -27.69 -42.66
N GLU A 465 5.67 -26.53 -42.74
CA GLU A 465 6.97 -26.37 -43.43
C GLU A 465 7.92 -25.48 -42.60
N ASP A 466 8.52 -26.00 -41.52
CA ASP A 466 9.85 -25.57 -41.01
C ASP A 466 10.36 -26.40 -39.80
N THR A 467 10.57 -27.73 -39.93
CA THR A 467 11.38 -28.48 -38.92
C THR A 467 12.10 -29.75 -39.39
N GLN A 468 12.27 -29.99 -40.70
CA GLN A 468 13.12 -31.08 -41.23
C GLN A 468 14.23 -30.54 -42.16
N GLY A 469 15.25 -29.89 -41.57
CA GLY A 469 16.30 -29.21 -42.36
C GLY A 469 17.58 -28.85 -41.60
N ALA A 470 17.93 -29.55 -40.50
CA ALA A 470 19.03 -29.16 -39.61
C ALA A 470 20.07 -30.28 -39.32
N ALA A 471 20.40 -31.10 -40.31
CA ALA A 471 21.52 -32.05 -40.22
C ALA A 471 22.21 -32.21 -41.60
N MET A 472 23.53 -31.98 -41.63
CA MET A 472 24.35 -31.75 -42.85
C MET A 472 23.95 -30.47 -43.63
N CYS A 473 24.85 -29.63 -44.14
CA CYS A 473 26.26 -29.82 -44.50
C CYS A 473 27.17 -28.70 -43.98
N CYS A 474 28.46 -29.01 -43.83
CA CYS A 474 29.52 -28.01 -43.99
C CYS A 474 29.76 -27.75 -45.48
N GLY A 475 29.87 -26.50 -45.91
CA GLY A 475 30.20 -26.17 -47.30
C GLY A 475 30.22 -24.67 -47.55
N GLU A 476 31.31 -24.18 -48.16
CA GLU A 476 31.43 -22.79 -48.58
C GLU A 476 30.64 -22.55 -49.88
N ASN A 477 29.88 -21.45 -49.99
CA ASN A 477 30.23 -20.36 -50.91
C ASN A 477 29.27 -19.15 -50.87
N VAL A 478 29.79 -18.03 -51.37
CA VAL A 478 29.12 -16.73 -51.50
C VAL A 478 28.19 -16.68 -52.73
N ILE A 479 27.07 -15.97 -52.63
CA ILE A 479 26.51 -15.11 -53.70
C ILE A 479 25.60 -14.04 -53.07
N SER A 480 25.58 -12.84 -53.66
CA SER A 480 24.83 -11.69 -53.13
C SER A 480 23.73 -11.24 -54.09
N ILE A 481 22.51 -11.06 -53.56
CA ILE A 481 21.42 -10.31 -54.19
C ILE A 481 20.70 -9.55 -53.05
N GLY A 482 20.37 -8.26 -53.13
CA GLY A 482 20.62 -7.29 -54.19
C GLY A 482 19.34 -6.54 -54.59
N MET A 483 18.84 -5.65 -53.74
CA MET A 483 17.58 -4.93 -53.99
C MET A 483 17.65 -3.46 -53.55
N GLU A 484 18.17 -2.61 -54.45
CA GLU A 484 17.96 -1.16 -54.39
C GLU A 484 16.71 -0.75 -55.21
N ARG A 485 16.29 0.51 -55.04
CA ARG A 485 15.42 1.32 -55.92
C ARG A 485 13.92 0.97 -55.91
N PHE A 486 13.14 1.89 -55.36
CA PHE A 486 12.36 2.78 -56.22
C PHE A 486 12.03 4.12 -55.52
N TRP A 487 12.69 5.21 -55.96
CA TRP A 487 12.27 6.60 -55.74
C TRP A 487 12.94 7.48 -56.81
N THR A 488 12.15 8.08 -57.70
CA THR A 488 12.59 9.11 -58.67
C THR A 488 11.47 10.11 -58.92
N CYS A 489 11.81 11.39 -59.08
CA CYS A 489 10.88 12.52 -59.11
C CYS A 489 10.45 12.94 -60.54
N GLY A 490 9.23 13.48 -60.68
CA GLY A 490 8.76 14.26 -61.83
C GLY A 490 7.24 14.45 -61.79
N GLN A 491 6.65 15.61 -61.44
CA GLN A 491 6.69 16.99 -61.98
C GLN A 491 5.45 17.34 -62.84
N ARG A 492 4.68 18.33 -62.33
CA ARG A 492 3.82 19.33 -63.02
C ARG A 492 2.48 18.91 -63.66
N GLY A 493 1.43 19.61 -63.21
CA GLY A 493 0.29 20.06 -64.02
C GLY A 493 -0.92 19.11 -64.09
N GLY A 494 -2.18 19.56 -64.01
CA GLY A 494 -2.66 20.88 -63.58
C GLY A 494 -3.95 21.36 -64.26
N GLY A 495 -5.02 21.53 -63.47
CA GLY A 495 -6.18 22.38 -63.81
C GLY A 495 -7.49 21.66 -64.14
N ALA A 496 -8.60 22.27 -63.67
CA ALA A 496 -10.01 22.11 -64.08
C ALA A 496 -10.74 20.77 -63.81
N THR A 497 -12.06 20.72 -63.54
CA THR A 497 -13.06 21.66 -62.95
C THR A 497 -14.40 20.90 -62.79
N ALA A 498 -15.21 21.22 -61.76
CA ALA A 498 -16.67 20.98 -61.68
C ALA A 498 -17.16 19.50 -61.67
N GLU A 499 -18.38 19.13 -61.24
CA GLU A 499 -19.41 19.73 -60.35
C GLU A 499 -20.38 18.62 -59.86
N ASP A 500 -20.94 18.81 -58.65
CA ASP A 500 -22.29 18.43 -58.15
C ASP A 500 -22.87 16.98 -58.06
N GLU A 501 -23.91 16.91 -57.20
CA GLU A 501 -24.90 15.85 -56.87
C GLU A 501 -24.39 14.47 -56.37
N ILE A 502 -24.65 14.01 -55.13
CA ILE A 502 -25.90 13.81 -54.36
C ILE A 502 -26.76 12.63 -54.89
N VAL A 503 -26.92 11.58 -54.06
CA VAL A 503 -28.18 10.82 -53.84
C VAL A 503 -27.99 9.84 -52.65
N GLN A 504 -29.04 9.60 -51.87
CA GLN A 504 -29.08 8.62 -50.76
C GLN A 504 -29.58 7.24 -51.23
N PRO A 505 -29.72 6.24 -50.34
CA PRO A 505 -31.10 5.78 -50.10
C PRO A 505 -31.46 5.45 -48.63
N GLU A 506 -32.77 5.47 -48.39
CA GLU A 506 -33.51 5.07 -47.18
C GLU A 506 -33.41 3.55 -46.90
N VAL A 507 -33.32 3.08 -45.65
CA VAL A 507 -34.39 2.92 -44.64
C VAL A 507 -35.57 2.06 -45.09
N MET A 508 -35.81 0.96 -44.36
CA MET A 508 -37.11 0.28 -44.27
C MET A 508 -37.44 -0.05 -42.80
N ARG A 509 -38.74 0.01 -42.47
CA ARG A 509 -39.34 -0.35 -41.18
C ARG A 509 -40.70 -1.02 -41.41
N THR A 510 -41.00 -2.02 -40.59
CA THR A 510 -42.31 -2.51 -40.14
C THR A 510 -42.05 -3.29 -38.83
N GLU A 511 -42.79 -3.25 -37.72
CA GLU A 511 -44.24 -3.10 -37.41
C GLU A 511 -45.04 -4.38 -37.78
N GLN A 512 -45.91 -4.97 -36.93
CA GLN A 512 -46.43 -4.55 -35.62
C GLN A 512 -47.05 -5.74 -34.80
N GLU A 513 -47.18 -5.55 -33.48
CA GLU A 513 -48.25 -6.02 -32.53
C GLU A 513 -48.63 -7.51 -32.23
N GLU A 514 -48.75 -7.77 -30.90
CA GLU A 514 -49.75 -8.50 -30.08
C GLU A 514 -50.58 -9.71 -30.63
N THR A 515 -50.89 -10.77 -29.85
CA THR A 515 -51.79 -10.73 -28.66
C THR A 515 -51.86 -12.05 -27.84
N VAL A 516 -52.06 -11.93 -26.53
CA VAL A 516 -52.99 -12.66 -25.61
C VAL A 516 -53.09 -14.22 -25.61
N GLU A 517 -52.52 -14.82 -24.55
CA GLU A 517 -53.14 -15.68 -23.49
C GLU A 517 -53.91 -17.02 -23.78
N ALA A 518 -53.73 -17.96 -22.83
CA ALA A 518 -54.72 -18.90 -22.24
C ALA A 518 -54.79 -20.41 -22.62
N ALA A 519 -55.12 -21.22 -21.57
CA ALA A 519 -56.03 -22.40 -21.59
C ALA A 519 -55.52 -23.88 -21.52
N THR A 520 -54.85 -24.24 -20.42
CA THR A 520 -55.26 -25.32 -19.46
C THR A 520 -55.43 -26.84 -19.81
N ARG A 521 -54.94 -27.65 -18.83
CA ARG A 521 -55.56 -28.87 -18.20
C ARG A 521 -55.57 -30.27 -18.89
N LYS A 522 -55.05 -31.25 -18.12
CA LYS A 522 -55.82 -32.28 -17.37
C LYS A 522 -55.03 -32.65 -16.08
N VAL A 523 -55.59 -32.63 -14.86
CA VAL A 523 -56.38 -33.70 -14.15
C VAL A 523 -55.49 -34.92 -13.83
N SER A 524 -55.31 -35.44 -12.60
CA SER A 524 -55.88 -35.26 -11.22
C SER A 524 -54.78 -35.57 -10.17
N GLY A 525 -54.88 -35.40 -8.83
CA GLY A 525 -55.97 -34.99 -7.91
C GLY A 525 -56.34 -36.08 -6.88
N GLY A 526 -55.96 -35.96 -5.59
CA GLY A 526 -56.43 -36.86 -4.52
C GLY A 526 -55.52 -37.03 -3.27
N MET A 527 -55.98 -36.48 -2.14
CA MET A 527 -55.45 -36.42 -0.76
C MET A 527 -54.98 -37.73 -0.06
N SER A 528 -54.22 -37.56 1.05
CA SER A 528 -53.95 -38.50 2.19
C SER A 528 -53.07 -39.75 1.93
N GLY A 529 -52.35 -40.31 2.91
CA GLY A 529 -52.04 -39.85 4.29
C GLY A 529 -51.38 -40.92 5.19
N ASP A 530 -50.39 -40.52 5.99
CA ASP A 530 -49.80 -41.16 7.19
C ASP A 530 -49.02 -42.50 7.15
N LEU A 531 -48.08 -42.58 8.12
CA LEU A 531 -47.41 -43.74 8.75
C LEU A 531 -46.13 -44.38 8.14
N ALA A 532 -45.30 -44.89 9.07
CA ALA A 532 -43.89 -45.29 8.90
C ALA A 532 -43.68 -46.81 8.70
N PRO A 533 -42.43 -47.26 8.47
CA PRO A 533 -41.75 -48.07 9.50
C PRO A 533 -40.27 -47.67 9.75
N THR A 534 -39.53 -47.92 10.85
CA THR A 534 -39.48 -48.95 11.95
C THR A 534 -38.84 -50.30 11.57
N VAL A 535 -37.92 -50.95 12.33
CA VAL A 535 -36.87 -50.53 13.32
C VAL A 535 -35.73 -51.59 13.34
N ASN A 536 -34.62 -51.28 14.05
CA ASN A 536 -33.73 -52.19 14.82
C ASN A 536 -32.87 -53.29 14.16
N PHE A 537 -31.67 -53.48 14.75
CA PHE A 537 -31.22 -54.80 15.25
C PHE A 537 -30.28 -54.65 16.48
N ASP A 538 -30.25 -55.68 17.32
CA ASP A 538 -29.49 -55.82 18.59
C ASP A 538 -27.95 -56.05 18.37
N ALA A 539 -27.05 -56.27 19.35
CA ALA A 539 -27.17 -56.69 20.76
C ALA A 539 -25.94 -56.31 21.64
N LYS A 540 -25.89 -56.80 22.90
CA LYS A 540 -24.91 -56.43 23.96
C LYS A 540 -24.19 -57.63 24.63
N THR A 541 -22.85 -57.54 24.71
CA THR A 541 -21.93 -57.76 25.87
C THR A 541 -21.88 -59.02 26.77
N GLY A 542 -20.64 -59.36 27.16
CA GLY A 542 -20.15 -60.06 28.39
C GLY A 542 -18.60 -60.14 28.33
N GLU A 543 -17.77 -60.62 29.27
CA GLU A 543 -17.79 -60.87 30.74
C GLU A 543 -16.37 -61.43 31.12
N THR A 544 -15.72 -61.31 32.29
CA THR A 544 -15.75 -60.43 33.50
C THR A 544 -14.43 -60.61 34.30
N GLY A 545 -14.04 -59.70 35.22
CA GLY A 545 -12.88 -59.89 36.14
C GLY A 545 -12.29 -58.60 36.76
N ALA A 546 -11.54 -58.69 37.89
CA ALA A 546 -11.01 -57.51 38.61
C ALA A 546 -9.81 -57.73 39.59
N SER A 547 -8.89 -56.74 39.66
CA SER A 547 -7.97 -56.38 40.79
C SER A 547 -6.85 -57.39 41.20
N PRO A 548 -5.87 -57.06 42.10
CA PRO A 548 -5.51 -55.78 42.78
C PRO A 548 -3.98 -55.43 42.86
N ALA A 549 -3.63 -54.44 43.73
CA ALA A 549 -2.32 -54.16 44.41
C ALA A 549 -1.30 -53.15 43.75
N ALA A 550 -0.37 -52.47 44.47
CA ALA A 550 -0.31 -51.94 45.87
C ALA A 550 0.97 -51.05 46.12
N ALA A 551 0.95 -50.18 47.15
CA ALA A 551 2.07 -49.37 47.73
C ALA A 551 2.70 -48.24 46.85
N GLY A 552 3.33 -47.18 47.39
CA GLY A 552 3.51 -46.70 48.79
C GLY A 552 4.55 -45.55 48.92
N VAL A 553 4.69 -44.93 50.12
CA VAL A 553 5.67 -43.85 50.50
C VAL A 553 5.41 -42.46 49.87
N THR A 554 4.67 -41.50 50.47
CA THR A 554 4.83 -40.67 51.69
C THR A 554 5.87 -39.51 51.63
N GLY A 555 5.39 -38.28 51.81
CA GLY A 555 6.18 -37.06 52.05
C GLY A 555 5.27 -35.83 52.22
N GLU A 556 5.10 -35.33 53.44
CA GLU A 556 4.13 -34.26 53.75
C GLU A 556 4.75 -32.85 53.72
N THR A 557 3.97 -31.86 53.28
CA THR A 557 3.82 -30.58 54.01
C THR A 557 2.43 -30.01 53.75
N ARG A 558 1.76 -29.53 54.80
CA ARG A 558 0.48 -28.80 54.70
C ARG A 558 0.65 -27.43 54.06
N ASN A 559 -0.35 -27.02 53.30
CA ASN A 559 -0.87 -25.64 53.35
C ASN A 559 -2.40 -25.73 53.23
N ASP A 560 -3.12 -25.28 54.26
CA ASP A 560 -4.58 -25.38 54.34
C ASP A 560 -5.23 -24.30 53.45
N VAL A 561 -5.23 -24.53 52.13
CA VAL A 561 -5.98 -23.72 51.17
C VAL A 561 -7.46 -24.07 51.29
N VAL A 562 -8.26 -23.10 51.75
CA VAL A 562 -9.73 -23.20 51.68
C VAL A 562 -10.13 -23.34 50.21
N GLU A 563 -10.77 -24.47 49.84
CA GLU A 563 -11.35 -24.61 48.50
C GLU A 563 -12.48 -23.60 48.33
N ALA A 564 -12.18 -22.51 47.62
CA ALA A 564 -13.21 -21.63 47.08
C ALA A 564 -14.16 -22.43 46.17
N PRO A 565 -15.47 -22.15 46.16
CA PRO A 565 -16.43 -22.94 45.40
C PRO A 565 -16.11 -22.90 43.91
N LYS A 566 -15.86 -24.08 43.32
CA LYS A 566 -15.56 -24.25 41.90
C LYS A 566 -16.77 -23.84 41.06
N VAL A 567 -16.78 -22.58 40.62
CA VAL A 567 -17.79 -22.05 39.71
C VAL A 567 -17.62 -22.76 38.36
N LYS A 568 -18.42 -23.81 38.13
CA LYS A 568 -18.55 -24.39 36.80
C LYS A 568 -18.91 -23.28 35.83
N CYS A 569 -18.13 -23.13 34.75
CA CYS A 569 -18.52 -22.28 33.63
C CYS A 569 -19.70 -22.93 32.89
N SER A 570 -20.90 -22.79 33.45
CA SER A 570 -22.12 -23.39 32.93
C SER A 570 -22.62 -22.63 31.71
N ALA A 571 -21.92 -22.78 30.59
CA ALA A 571 -22.43 -22.49 29.25
C ALA A 571 -23.52 -23.51 28.85
N GLN A 572 -24.52 -23.71 29.72
CA GLN A 572 -25.69 -24.53 29.45
C GLN A 572 -26.72 -23.69 28.69
N GLY A 573 -26.37 -23.38 27.45
CA GLY A 573 -27.24 -22.82 26.43
C GLY A 573 -26.87 -23.43 25.09
N GLU A 574 -27.75 -24.24 24.53
CA GLU A 574 -27.55 -24.82 23.19
C GLU A 574 -27.73 -23.75 22.09
N GLU A 575 -28.43 -22.68 22.44
CA GLU A 575 -28.80 -21.50 21.64
C GLU A 575 -27.65 -20.48 21.56
N TRP A 576 -27.53 -19.78 20.42
CA TRP A 576 -26.47 -18.80 20.17
C TRP A 576 -26.73 -17.45 20.85
N THR A 577 -25.69 -16.80 21.39
CA THR A 577 -25.81 -15.43 21.95
C THR A 577 -25.93 -14.38 20.86
N ASP A 578 -25.34 -14.65 19.70
CA ASP A 578 -25.50 -13.90 18.45
C ASP A 578 -26.01 -14.89 17.39
N PRO A 579 -27.22 -14.72 16.83
CA PRO A 579 -27.82 -15.73 15.96
C PRO A 579 -27.02 -15.96 14.66
N PRO A 580 -27.15 -17.14 14.02
CA PRO A 580 -26.73 -17.39 12.64
C PRO A 580 -27.15 -16.29 11.66
N LEU A 581 -26.54 -16.26 10.47
CA LEU A 581 -26.98 -15.33 9.43
C LEU A 581 -28.45 -15.58 9.07
N SER A 582 -29.24 -14.50 8.95
CA SER A 582 -30.54 -14.56 8.29
C SER A 582 -30.37 -14.86 6.80
N ASP A 583 -31.45 -15.23 6.11
CA ASP A 583 -31.36 -15.55 4.68
C ASP A 583 -30.96 -14.32 3.83
N GLU A 584 -31.41 -13.12 4.20
CA GLU A 584 -30.93 -11.85 3.63
C GLU A 584 -29.42 -11.65 3.87
N GLU A 585 -28.93 -11.97 5.07
CA GLU A 585 -27.50 -11.87 5.37
C GLU A 585 -26.67 -12.91 4.62
N LYS A 586 -27.23 -14.08 4.28
CA LYS A 586 -26.57 -15.10 3.44
C LYS A 586 -26.44 -14.65 1.98
N GLU A 587 -27.44 -13.96 1.43
CA GLU A 587 -27.34 -13.33 0.12
C GLU A 587 -26.24 -12.25 0.10
N VAL A 588 -26.19 -11.41 1.15
CA VAL A 588 -25.12 -10.42 1.32
C VAL A 588 -23.75 -11.10 1.49
N PHE A 589 -23.64 -12.18 2.26
CA PHE A 589 -22.42 -12.97 2.40
C PHE A 589 -21.92 -13.49 1.05
N ALA A 590 -22.78 -14.14 0.25
CA ALA A 590 -22.41 -14.64 -1.07
C ALA A 590 -21.92 -13.50 -1.99
N GLY A 591 -22.60 -12.36 -1.97
CA GLY A 591 -22.18 -11.16 -2.70
C GLY A 591 -20.84 -10.58 -2.22
N VAL A 592 -20.59 -10.58 -0.90
CA VAL A 592 -19.33 -10.09 -0.32
C VAL A 592 -18.17 -11.05 -0.60
N VAL A 593 -18.35 -12.37 -0.43
CA VAL A 593 -17.34 -13.39 -0.80
C VAL A 593 -16.96 -13.25 -2.27
N LYS A 594 -17.94 -13.17 -3.17
CA LYS A 594 -17.70 -12.96 -4.61
C LYS A 594 -17.00 -11.63 -4.91
N GLY A 595 -17.42 -10.54 -4.25
CA GLY A 595 -16.82 -9.21 -4.42
C GLY A 595 -15.41 -9.08 -3.85
N VAL A 596 -15.07 -9.88 -2.83
CA VAL A 596 -13.74 -10.01 -2.20
C VAL A 596 -12.82 -10.91 -3.03
N GLY A 597 -13.31 -12.04 -3.55
CA GLY A 597 -12.51 -13.03 -4.27
C GLY A 597 -11.60 -13.85 -3.35
N SER A 598 -10.41 -14.23 -3.82
CA SER A 598 -9.47 -15.12 -3.12
C SER A 598 -8.97 -14.60 -1.76
N ASP A 599 -9.06 -13.29 -1.49
CA ASP A 599 -8.86 -12.71 -0.16
C ASP A 599 -9.80 -13.36 0.90
N ALA A 600 -10.99 -13.83 0.52
CA ALA A 600 -11.97 -14.45 1.43
C ALA A 600 -11.44 -15.75 2.04
N LEU A 601 -10.59 -16.50 1.31
CA LEU A 601 -9.94 -17.71 1.79
C LEU A 601 -8.96 -17.45 2.94
N MET A 602 -8.54 -16.20 3.14
CA MET A 602 -7.60 -15.78 4.19
C MET A 602 -8.31 -15.19 5.41
N MET A 603 -9.64 -15.06 5.38
CA MET A 603 -10.42 -14.44 6.46
C MET A 603 -10.91 -15.47 7.48
N GLU A 604 -11.01 -15.07 8.75
CA GLU A 604 -11.83 -15.78 9.73
C GLU A 604 -13.33 -15.57 9.45
N ASP A 605 -14.12 -16.61 9.72
CA ASP A 605 -15.58 -16.56 9.77
C ASP A 605 -16.10 -15.31 10.53
N MET A 606 -15.63 -15.09 11.76
CA MET A 606 -16.12 -14.01 12.62
C MET A 606 -15.78 -12.61 12.08
N ASN A 607 -14.69 -12.49 11.32
CA ASN A 607 -14.29 -11.22 10.69
C ASN A 607 -15.18 -10.90 9.48
N MET A 608 -15.58 -11.90 8.70
CA MET A 608 -16.60 -11.73 7.65
C MET A 608 -17.95 -11.33 8.27
N MET A 609 -18.35 -12.03 9.32
CA MET A 609 -19.66 -11.90 9.97
C MET A 609 -19.89 -10.51 10.59
N ARG A 610 -18.88 -9.99 11.28
CA ARG A 610 -18.96 -8.67 11.93
C ARG A 610 -19.03 -7.53 10.91
N PHE A 611 -18.38 -7.66 9.74
CA PHE A 611 -18.45 -6.67 8.66
C PHE A 611 -19.83 -6.65 7.97
N ILE A 612 -20.41 -7.81 7.64
CA ILE A 612 -21.75 -7.94 7.03
C ILE A 612 -22.86 -7.31 7.89
N ARG A 613 -22.69 -7.38 9.22
CA ARG A 613 -23.63 -6.80 10.20
C ARG A 613 -23.36 -5.34 10.52
N GLY A 614 -22.10 -4.93 10.65
CA GLY A 614 -21.72 -3.53 10.91
C GLY A 614 -22.22 -2.57 9.83
N TYR A 615 -22.01 -2.92 8.56
CA TYR A 615 -22.40 -2.09 7.41
C TYR A 615 -23.80 -2.42 6.86
N SER A 616 -24.67 -3.03 7.68
CA SER A 616 -26.05 -3.37 7.31
C SER A 616 -26.93 -2.16 6.94
N HIS A 617 -26.55 -0.97 7.39
CA HIS A 617 -27.25 0.28 7.10
C HIS A 617 -26.82 0.97 5.78
N GLU A 618 -25.78 0.46 5.11
CA GLU A 618 -25.24 1.08 3.89
C GLU A 618 -26.13 0.82 2.66
N LYS A 619 -26.41 1.86 1.87
CA LYS A 619 -27.30 1.78 0.70
C LYS A 619 -26.83 0.76 -0.35
N ASN A 620 -25.52 0.62 -0.50
CA ASN A 620 -24.87 -0.34 -1.39
C ASN A 620 -24.20 -1.45 -0.55
N ARG A 621 -24.94 -2.04 0.41
CA ARG A 621 -24.47 -2.94 1.48
C ARG A 621 -23.31 -3.86 1.10
N ILE A 622 -23.44 -4.63 0.01
CA ILE A 622 -22.38 -5.55 -0.46
C ILE A 622 -21.09 -4.80 -0.82
N SER A 623 -21.17 -3.80 -1.71
CA SER A 623 -20.01 -3.02 -2.18
C SER A 623 -19.33 -2.24 -1.05
N ALA A 624 -20.12 -1.63 -0.15
CA ALA A 624 -19.60 -0.96 1.04
C ALA A 624 -18.88 -1.95 1.97
N THR A 625 -19.49 -3.10 2.27
CA THR A 625 -18.89 -4.15 3.10
C THR A 625 -17.57 -4.65 2.49
N VAL A 626 -17.53 -4.96 1.19
CA VAL A 626 -16.31 -5.38 0.47
C VAL A 626 -15.21 -4.31 0.59
N SER A 627 -15.56 -3.02 0.44
CA SER A 627 -14.60 -1.92 0.52
C SER A 627 -13.99 -1.78 1.91
N TYR A 628 -14.81 -1.67 2.96
CA TYR A 628 -14.33 -1.56 4.34
C TYR A 628 -13.53 -2.81 4.77
N LEU A 629 -13.97 -4.01 4.38
CA LEU A 629 -13.30 -5.26 4.72
C LEU A 629 -11.92 -5.37 4.04
N ARG A 630 -11.81 -5.00 2.75
CA ARG A 630 -10.50 -4.85 2.08
C ARG A 630 -9.62 -3.76 2.72
N GLY A 631 -10.22 -2.68 3.22
CA GLY A 631 -9.52 -1.65 4.00
C GLY A 631 -8.92 -2.23 5.29
N MET A 632 -9.69 -3.01 6.03
CA MET A 632 -9.24 -3.74 7.22
C MET A 632 -8.15 -4.77 6.91
N LEU A 633 -8.24 -5.54 5.83
CA LEU A 633 -7.15 -6.44 5.41
C LEU A 633 -5.84 -5.70 5.09
N ARG A 634 -5.90 -4.52 4.45
CA ARG A 634 -4.70 -3.70 4.22
C ARG A 634 -4.14 -3.17 5.53
N TRP A 635 -5.01 -2.67 6.42
CA TRP A 635 -4.62 -2.17 7.73
C TRP A 635 -3.96 -3.24 8.62
N ARG A 636 -4.52 -4.46 8.69
CA ARG A 636 -3.92 -5.57 9.46
C ARG A 636 -2.49 -5.89 9.01
N LYS A 637 -2.21 -5.85 7.71
CA LYS A 637 -0.86 -6.03 7.15
C LYS A 637 0.08 -4.86 7.48
N THR A 638 -0.42 -3.62 7.50
CA THR A 638 0.38 -2.43 7.85
C THR A 638 0.74 -2.38 9.33
N GLU A 639 -0.20 -2.70 10.22
CA GLU A 639 0.04 -2.71 11.68
C GLU A 639 0.73 -3.98 12.17
N GLY A 640 0.87 -5.01 11.33
CA GLY A 640 1.29 -6.35 11.75
C GLY A 640 0.33 -6.97 12.79
N ALA A 641 -0.97 -6.92 12.52
CA ALA A 641 -2.02 -7.38 13.44
C ALA A 641 -2.19 -8.91 13.44
N ASP A 642 -1.90 -9.56 12.32
CA ASP A 642 -1.96 -11.03 12.22
C ASP A 642 -0.75 -11.66 12.95
N GLU A 643 0.44 -11.06 12.82
CA GLU A 643 1.64 -11.41 13.58
C GLU A 643 1.46 -11.16 15.10
N LYS A 644 0.70 -10.13 15.48
CA LYS A 644 0.27 -9.93 16.88
C LYS A 644 -0.64 -11.08 17.35
N MET A 645 -1.60 -11.49 16.52
CA MET A 645 -2.50 -12.60 16.84
C MET A 645 -1.74 -13.93 16.97
N ASP A 646 -0.80 -14.24 16.08
CA ASP A 646 0.01 -15.48 16.15
C ASP A 646 0.76 -15.58 17.49
N VAL A 647 1.46 -14.52 17.91
CA VAL A 647 2.15 -14.46 19.22
C VAL A 647 1.16 -14.58 20.39
N LEU A 648 -0.05 -14.01 20.28
CA LEU A 648 -1.10 -14.14 21.29
C LEU A 648 -1.74 -15.54 21.30
N VAL A 649 -1.77 -16.26 20.18
CA VAL A 649 -2.19 -17.67 20.10
C VAL A 649 -1.20 -18.57 20.84
N GLU A 650 0.10 -18.40 20.57
CA GLU A 650 1.18 -19.14 21.25
C GLU A 650 1.34 -18.79 22.74
N THR A 651 0.97 -17.57 23.15
CA THR A 651 1.04 -17.16 24.57
C THR A 651 -0.07 -17.79 25.41
N PRO A 652 0.24 -18.55 26.49
CA PRO A 652 -0.76 -19.05 27.44
C PRO A 652 -1.56 -17.90 28.07
N ILE A 653 -2.87 -18.06 28.25
CA ILE A 653 -3.74 -16.92 28.64
C ILE A 653 -3.36 -16.31 30.01
N ARG A 654 -2.88 -17.15 30.94
CA ARG A 654 -2.34 -16.72 32.25
C ARG A 654 -1.09 -15.82 32.13
N ASP A 655 -0.37 -15.92 31.02
CA ASP A 655 0.90 -15.27 30.73
C ASP A 655 0.77 -14.13 29.69
N ILE A 656 -0.42 -13.88 29.12
CA ILE A 656 -0.71 -12.66 28.32
C ILE A 656 -0.30 -11.36 29.06
N PRO A 657 -0.50 -11.20 30.38
CA PRO A 657 0.02 -10.04 31.14
C PRO A 657 1.56 -9.90 31.18
N ARG A 658 2.29 -10.86 30.59
CA ARG A 658 3.75 -10.89 30.44
C ARG A 658 4.19 -11.01 28.97
N CYS A 659 3.24 -10.95 28.02
CA CYS A 659 3.50 -11.05 26.59
C CYS A 659 4.38 -9.88 26.11
N PRO A 660 5.40 -10.10 25.26
CA PRO A 660 6.27 -9.02 24.75
C PRO A 660 5.55 -7.91 23.97
N LEU A 661 4.34 -8.16 23.50
CA LEU A 661 3.49 -7.17 22.80
C LEU A 661 2.78 -6.19 23.75
N VAL A 662 2.79 -6.45 25.07
CA VAL A 662 1.93 -5.77 26.04
C VAL A 662 2.73 -4.79 26.87
N ASP A 663 2.59 -3.51 26.56
CA ASP A 663 3.33 -2.40 27.18
C ASP A 663 2.86 -2.15 28.64
N PRO A 664 3.69 -2.41 29.65
CA PRO A 664 3.29 -2.25 31.05
C PRO A 664 3.09 -0.78 31.47
N GLU A 665 3.67 0.18 30.76
CA GLU A 665 3.49 1.62 31.05
C GLU A 665 2.16 2.14 30.52
N CYS A 666 1.71 1.63 29.37
CA CYS A 666 0.38 1.92 28.81
C CYS A 666 -0.73 1.20 29.57
N MET A 667 -0.56 -0.09 29.85
CA MET A 667 -1.64 -0.96 30.33
C MET A 667 -1.90 -0.86 31.84
N LYS A 668 -0.86 -0.69 32.67
CA LYS A 668 -1.00 -0.63 34.13
C LYS A 668 -1.89 0.54 34.62
N PRO A 669 -1.90 1.73 33.98
CA PRO A 669 -2.85 2.81 34.28
C PRO A 669 -4.31 2.57 33.81
N LEU A 670 -4.56 1.63 32.89
CA LEU A 670 -5.88 1.41 32.27
C LEU A 670 -6.81 0.46 33.07
N GLU A 671 -6.27 -0.23 34.07
CA GLU A 671 -6.94 -1.24 34.92
C GLU A 671 -8.01 -2.04 34.16
N TRP A 672 -7.56 -2.77 33.14
CA TRP A 672 -8.39 -3.48 32.17
C TRP A 672 -8.42 -4.99 32.45
N TYR A 673 -9.61 -5.60 32.45
CA TYR A 673 -9.79 -7.04 32.70
C TYR A 673 -11.14 -7.59 32.20
N PHE A 674 -11.20 -8.90 31.92
CA PHE A 674 -12.47 -9.64 31.72
C PHE A 674 -13.01 -10.17 33.06
N TYR A 675 -14.31 -10.06 33.31
CA TYR A 675 -14.97 -10.76 34.42
C TYR A 675 -16.43 -11.15 34.12
N GLY A 676 -16.67 -12.45 34.05
CA GLY A 676 -18.02 -13.02 34.02
C GLY A 676 -18.78 -12.77 32.72
N MET A 677 -20.08 -13.03 32.76
CA MET A 677 -20.98 -12.98 31.60
C MET A 677 -22.14 -12.01 31.84
N SER A 678 -22.53 -11.30 30.79
CA SER A 678 -23.78 -10.53 30.77
C SER A 678 -25.00 -11.47 30.77
N LYS A 679 -26.17 -10.93 31.06
CA LYS A 679 -27.47 -11.62 30.92
C LYS A 679 -27.82 -11.96 29.45
N PHE A 680 -27.08 -11.41 28.50
CA PHE A 680 -27.13 -11.77 27.08
C PHE A 680 -26.14 -12.89 26.72
N GLY A 681 -25.44 -13.47 27.70
CA GLY A 681 -24.44 -14.51 27.51
C GLY A 681 -23.11 -14.02 26.93
N THR A 682 -22.91 -12.72 26.70
CA THR A 682 -21.64 -12.18 26.20
C THR A 682 -20.65 -11.88 27.35
N PRO A 683 -19.35 -12.15 27.18
CA PRO A 683 -18.35 -11.87 28.22
C PRO A 683 -18.22 -10.38 28.50
N VAL A 684 -17.99 -10.01 29.77
CA VAL A 684 -17.91 -8.61 30.20
C VAL A 684 -16.44 -8.18 30.38
N VAL A 685 -16.07 -7.10 29.70
CA VAL A 685 -14.81 -6.37 29.82
C VAL A 685 -15.03 -5.17 30.74
N TYR A 686 -14.16 -4.99 31.73
CA TYR A 686 -14.08 -3.81 32.58
C TYR A 686 -12.82 -3.02 32.20
N MET A 687 -12.94 -1.69 32.04
CA MET A 687 -11.85 -0.77 31.70
C MET A 687 -11.98 0.51 32.53
N LYS A 688 -10.86 1.06 33.00
CA LYS A 688 -10.83 2.26 33.83
C LYS A 688 -10.00 3.35 33.15
N ILE A 689 -10.65 4.42 32.70
CA ILE A 689 -9.97 5.44 31.90
C ILE A 689 -8.92 6.19 32.76
N PRO A 690 -7.64 6.23 32.37
CA PRO A 690 -6.62 6.96 33.10
C PRO A 690 -6.76 8.48 32.91
N THR A 691 -6.05 9.25 33.74
CA THR A 691 -6.02 10.71 33.57
C THR A 691 -5.44 11.11 32.21
N ALA A 692 -5.88 12.25 31.64
CA ALA A 692 -5.31 12.80 30.41
C ALA A 692 -3.79 13.09 30.49
N SER A 693 -3.21 13.17 31.71
CA SER A 693 -1.76 13.27 31.87
C SER A 693 -1.03 12.00 31.41
N THR A 694 -1.68 10.84 31.43
CA THR A 694 -1.10 9.55 31.05
C THR A 694 -0.85 9.49 29.55
N TYR A 695 -1.88 9.65 28.71
CA TYR A 695 -1.74 9.75 27.24
C TYR A 695 -0.77 10.86 26.81
N THR A 696 -0.70 11.96 27.56
CA THR A 696 0.23 13.08 27.26
C THR A 696 1.68 12.77 27.65
N LYS A 697 1.93 11.83 28.58
CA LYS A 697 3.29 11.39 29.00
C LYS A 697 3.82 10.23 28.17
N LEU A 698 2.96 9.27 27.83
CA LEU A 698 3.35 8.07 27.08
C LEU A 698 3.53 8.32 25.58
N GLY A 699 2.91 9.38 25.06
CA GLY A 699 2.79 9.65 23.63
C GLY A 699 1.51 9.01 23.08
N LEU A 700 0.77 9.75 22.24
CA LEU A 700 -0.53 9.28 21.79
C LEU A 700 -0.41 8.02 20.92
N ASP A 701 0.57 7.99 20.02
CA ASP A 701 0.68 6.94 19.01
C ASP A 701 1.05 5.58 19.62
N ARG A 702 1.97 5.57 20.60
CA ARG A 702 2.27 4.41 21.47
C ARG A 702 1.02 3.86 22.20
N CYS A 703 0.08 4.73 22.60
CA CYS A 703 -1.19 4.29 23.16
C CYS A 703 -2.18 3.72 22.12
N MET A 704 -2.08 4.11 20.84
CA MET A 704 -2.89 3.52 19.77
C MET A 704 -2.33 2.18 19.31
N GLU A 705 -1.00 2.04 19.23
CA GLU A 705 -0.31 0.77 19.02
C GLU A 705 -0.71 -0.27 20.09
N GLN A 706 -0.72 0.15 21.37
CA GLN A 706 -1.18 -0.71 22.47
C GLN A 706 -2.67 -1.07 22.36
N HIS A 707 -3.54 -0.15 21.91
CA HIS A 707 -4.96 -0.44 21.72
C HIS A 707 -5.20 -1.55 20.68
N VAL A 708 -4.42 -1.58 19.60
CA VAL A 708 -4.50 -2.70 18.63
C VAL A 708 -4.21 -4.04 19.31
N VAL A 709 -3.22 -4.08 20.22
CA VAL A 709 -2.92 -5.28 21.02
C VAL A 709 -4.06 -5.61 22.01
N GLU A 710 -4.70 -4.62 22.63
CA GLU A 710 -5.90 -4.83 23.48
C GLU A 710 -7.05 -5.49 22.70
N MET A 711 -7.28 -5.09 21.45
CA MET A 711 -8.34 -5.64 20.60
C MET A 711 -8.03 -7.06 20.12
N GLU A 712 -6.78 -7.37 19.76
CA GLU A 712 -6.38 -8.76 19.46
C GLU A 712 -6.47 -9.67 20.71
N ILE A 713 -6.16 -9.16 21.91
CA ILE A 713 -6.37 -9.90 23.18
C ILE A 713 -7.85 -10.19 23.42
N ILE A 714 -8.75 -9.23 23.12
CA ILE A 714 -10.20 -9.43 23.19
C ILE A 714 -10.65 -10.56 22.25
N GLU A 715 -10.14 -10.61 21.01
CA GLU A 715 -10.46 -11.71 20.09
C GLU A 715 -9.85 -13.05 20.54
N ARG A 716 -8.61 -13.07 21.04
CA ARG A 716 -7.92 -14.25 21.57
C ARG A 716 -8.66 -14.90 22.76
N ILE A 717 -9.22 -14.08 23.66
CA ILE A 717 -10.01 -14.56 24.81
C ILE A 717 -11.38 -15.08 24.35
N LYS A 718 -12.06 -14.37 23.44
CA LYS A 718 -13.31 -14.86 22.83
C LYS A 718 -13.11 -16.17 22.07
N MET A 719 -11.96 -16.35 21.41
CA MET A 719 -11.59 -17.61 20.76
C MET A 719 -11.51 -18.77 21.76
N GLN A 720 -10.87 -18.58 22.93
CA GLN A 720 -10.82 -19.62 23.97
C GLN A 720 -12.22 -19.96 24.50
N LEU A 721 -13.08 -18.94 24.70
CA LEU A 721 -14.47 -19.16 25.12
C LEU A 721 -15.23 -20.01 24.09
N ARG A 722 -15.03 -19.78 22.78
CA ARG A 722 -15.62 -20.61 21.71
C ARG A 722 -15.17 -22.07 21.81
N TYR A 723 -13.89 -22.34 22.11
CA TYR A 723 -13.41 -23.71 22.38
C TYR A 723 -14.05 -24.35 23.63
N SER A 724 -14.39 -23.54 24.64
CA SER A 724 -15.16 -23.96 25.82
C SER A 724 -16.68 -24.08 25.57
N GLY A 725 -17.13 -24.05 24.31
CA GLY A 725 -18.51 -24.23 23.90
C GLY A 725 -19.37 -22.96 23.86
N TRP A 726 -18.80 -21.77 24.06
CA TRP A 726 -19.54 -20.50 23.97
C TRP A 726 -19.86 -20.11 22.53
N LYS A 727 -21.13 -19.87 22.23
CA LYS A 727 -21.65 -19.60 20.88
C LYS A 727 -21.90 -18.11 20.62
N GLY A 728 -20.83 -17.33 20.49
CA GLY A 728 -20.90 -15.88 20.25
C GLY A 728 -19.62 -15.25 19.70
N TYR A 729 -19.70 -13.95 19.38
CA TYR A 729 -18.54 -13.16 18.93
C TYR A 729 -18.44 -11.76 19.54
N LYS A 730 -19.47 -11.27 20.24
CA LYS A 730 -19.47 -9.95 20.87
C LYS A 730 -19.04 -9.98 22.33
N HIS A 731 -18.60 -8.84 22.83
CA HIS A 731 -18.35 -8.61 24.25
C HIS A 731 -19.18 -7.43 24.77
N MET A 732 -19.51 -7.44 26.07
CA MET A 732 -20.05 -6.28 26.77
C MET A 732 -18.88 -5.49 27.38
N MET A 733 -18.98 -4.16 27.42
CA MET A 733 -17.96 -3.29 28.02
C MET A 733 -18.52 -2.44 29.16
N VAL A 734 -17.77 -2.32 30.25
CA VAL A 734 -18.03 -1.41 31.37
C VAL A 734 -16.85 -0.44 31.47
N ILE A 735 -17.11 0.85 31.27
CA ILE A 735 -16.08 1.90 31.30
C ILE A 735 -16.24 2.76 32.54
N ASP A 736 -15.27 2.72 33.44
CA ASP A 736 -15.17 3.62 34.59
C ASP A 736 -14.50 4.95 34.21
N MET A 737 -15.22 6.05 34.38
CA MET A 737 -14.76 7.42 34.12
C MET A 737 -14.38 8.21 35.38
N LYS A 738 -14.26 7.56 36.55
CA LYS A 738 -13.96 8.18 37.86
C LYS A 738 -12.75 9.12 37.89
N ASN A 739 -11.75 8.87 37.04
CA ASN A 739 -10.53 9.68 36.94
C ASN A 739 -10.62 10.84 35.90
N VAL A 740 -11.73 10.95 35.16
CA VAL A 740 -11.90 11.90 34.04
C VAL A 740 -12.59 13.19 34.52
N SER A 741 -12.01 14.35 34.21
CA SER A 741 -12.47 15.66 34.67
C SER A 741 -12.60 16.68 33.52
N LEU A 742 -13.18 17.87 33.76
CA LEU A 742 -13.40 18.87 32.70
C LEU A 742 -12.11 19.33 31.97
N SER A 743 -10.93 19.15 32.55
CA SER A 743 -9.65 19.42 31.86
C SER A 743 -9.39 18.47 30.68
N HIS A 744 -10.08 17.33 30.63
CA HIS A 744 -9.96 16.29 29.59
C HIS A 744 -10.74 16.67 28.33
N ALA A 745 -11.59 17.70 28.35
CA ALA A 745 -12.22 18.28 27.16
C ALA A 745 -11.25 19.18 26.34
N LYS A 746 -9.95 18.83 26.32
CA LYS A 746 -8.88 19.52 25.60
C LYS A 746 -8.21 18.58 24.60
N GLY A 747 -7.53 19.16 23.61
CA GLY A 747 -7.24 18.54 22.32
C GLY A 747 -6.57 17.17 22.32
N SER A 748 -5.61 16.89 23.22
CA SER A 748 -4.89 15.60 23.22
C SER A 748 -5.78 14.40 23.57
N PHE A 749 -6.61 14.52 24.61
CA PHE A 749 -7.52 13.46 25.04
C PHE A 749 -8.66 13.26 24.02
N VAL A 750 -9.26 14.35 23.53
CA VAL A 750 -10.34 14.28 22.52
C VAL A 750 -9.81 13.77 21.17
N GLY A 751 -8.60 14.16 20.78
CA GLY A 751 -7.93 13.67 19.57
C GLY A 751 -7.55 12.19 19.67
N GLY A 752 -7.06 11.75 20.82
CA GLY A 752 -6.77 10.33 21.07
C GLY A 752 -8.02 9.47 21.06
N PHE A 753 -9.08 9.90 21.75
CA PHE A 753 -10.38 9.22 21.70
C PHE A 753 -10.97 9.19 20.28
N LYS A 754 -10.68 10.16 19.42
CA LYS A 754 -11.06 10.11 18.00
C LYS A 754 -10.22 9.11 17.20
N LYS A 755 -8.91 9.00 17.43
CA LYS A 755 -8.08 7.95 16.82
C LYS A 755 -8.56 6.55 17.22
N GLN A 756 -8.79 6.35 18.52
CA GLN A 756 -9.37 5.13 19.11
C GLN A 756 -10.67 4.72 18.40
N LEU A 757 -11.65 5.63 18.37
CA LEU A 757 -12.94 5.41 17.72
C LEU A 757 -12.82 5.06 16.23
N ASN A 758 -11.83 5.59 15.52
CA ASN A 758 -11.62 5.21 14.12
C ASN A 758 -11.13 3.76 13.99
N ILE A 759 -10.20 3.32 14.84
CA ILE A 759 -9.70 1.94 14.86
C ILE A 759 -10.85 0.97 15.15
N ASP A 760 -11.64 1.26 16.20
CA ASP A 760 -12.76 0.44 16.62
C ASP A 760 -13.82 0.30 15.51
N GLN A 761 -14.22 1.42 14.90
CA GLN A 761 -15.33 1.42 13.95
C GLN A 761 -14.96 0.85 12.57
N TYR A 762 -13.76 1.15 12.05
CA TYR A 762 -13.38 0.72 10.70
C TYR A 762 -12.79 -0.70 10.65
N TYR A 763 -12.12 -1.15 11.71
CA TYR A 763 -11.37 -2.43 11.69
C TYR A 763 -11.97 -3.51 12.61
N TYR A 764 -12.67 -3.10 13.68
CA TYR A 764 -13.42 -3.99 14.59
C TYR A 764 -14.93 -3.67 14.65
N PRO A 765 -15.63 -3.46 13.51
CA PRO A 765 -17.07 -3.22 13.53
C PRO A 765 -17.81 -4.39 14.19
N GLU A 766 -18.95 -4.11 14.83
CA GLU A 766 -19.85 -5.12 15.40
C GLU A 766 -19.25 -6.07 16.47
N VAL A 767 -18.19 -5.67 17.19
CA VAL A 767 -17.63 -6.48 18.31
C VAL A 767 -18.29 -6.24 19.68
N LEU A 768 -19.10 -5.19 19.82
CA LEU A 768 -19.63 -4.68 21.09
C LEU A 768 -21.13 -4.97 21.25
N SER A 769 -21.55 -5.78 22.22
CA SER A 769 -22.98 -6.05 22.46
C SER A 769 -23.68 -4.90 23.20
N LYS A 770 -23.05 -4.37 24.25
CA LYS A 770 -23.52 -3.21 25.02
C LYS A 770 -22.34 -2.55 25.73
N MET A 771 -22.37 -1.23 25.88
CA MET A 771 -21.42 -0.48 26.70
C MET A 771 -22.15 0.23 27.85
N VAL A 772 -21.62 0.15 29.07
CA VAL A 772 -22.12 0.89 30.24
C VAL A 772 -21.02 1.78 30.78
N VAL A 773 -21.26 3.09 30.77
CA VAL A 773 -20.29 4.08 31.25
C VAL A 773 -20.67 4.50 32.67
N VAL A 774 -19.79 4.27 33.65
CA VAL A 774 -20.04 4.45 35.09
C VAL A 774 -19.12 5.50 35.72
N ASN A 775 -19.48 5.94 36.94
CA ASN A 775 -18.90 7.11 37.62
C ASN A 775 -18.86 8.37 36.72
N ALA A 776 -19.75 8.44 35.73
CA ALA A 776 -19.68 9.36 34.62
C ALA A 776 -20.34 10.70 35.02
N GLY A 777 -19.63 11.48 35.83
CA GLY A 777 -20.07 12.80 36.30
C GLY A 777 -20.26 13.80 35.15
N VAL A 778 -20.71 15.03 35.47
CA VAL A 778 -21.18 16.07 34.52
C VAL A 778 -20.30 16.21 33.24
N VAL A 779 -18.98 16.02 33.40
CA VAL A 779 -17.97 15.89 32.34
C VAL A 779 -18.43 15.06 31.12
N ILE A 780 -19.01 13.87 31.32
CA ILE A 780 -19.41 12.99 30.22
C ILE A 780 -20.51 13.61 29.37
N SER A 781 -21.42 14.38 29.97
CA SER A 781 -22.49 15.05 29.23
C SER A 781 -21.98 16.16 28.31
N THR A 782 -20.76 16.64 28.55
CA THR A 782 -20.03 17.59 27.69
C THR A 782 -19.20 16.85 26.65
N LEU A 783 -18.40 15.85 27.04
CA LEU A 783 -17.60 15.05 26.12
C LEU A 783 -18.49 14.32 25.09
N TRP A 784 -19.57 13.67 25.53
CA TRP A 784 -20.49 12.93 24.68
C TRP A 784 -21.12 13.80 23.59
N LYS A 785 -21.41 15.09 23.88
CA LYS A 785 -21.91 16.04 22.88
C LYS A 785 -20.86 16.40 21.81
N MET A 786 -19.57 16.35 22.15
CA MET A 786 -18.47 16.61 21.21
C MET A 786 -18.15 15.39 20.34
N VAL A 787 -18.22 14.18 20.91
CA VAL A 787 -17.74 12.95 20.24
C VAL A 787 -18.86 12.14 19.58
N LYS A 788 -20.12 12.23 20.03
CA LYS A 788 -21.27 11.52 19.41
C LYS A 788 -21.39 11.76 17.88
N PRO A 789 -21.08 12.94 17.31
CA PRO A 789 -21.06 13.14 15.86
C PRO A 789 -19.98 12.33 15.10
N TRP A 790 -19.11 11.59 15.79
CA TRP A 790 -18.07 10.72 15.22
C TRP A 790 -18.24 9.25 15.65
N VAL A 791 -19.39 8.90 16.24
CA VAL A 791 -19.76 7.53 16.64
C VAL A 791 -20.93 7.08 15.77
N ASP A 792 -20.77 5.92 15.16
CA ASP A 792 -21.76 5.21 14.35
C ASP A 792 -23.12 5.09 15.09
N PRO A 793 -24.27 5.31 14.42
CA PRO A 793 -25.58 5.25 15.05
C PRO A 793 -25.89 3.92 15.76
N ILE A 794 -25.48 2.78 15.20
CA ILE A 794 -25.70 1.45 15.79
C ILE A 794 -24.89 1.31 17.09
N THR A 795 -23.70 1.91 17.14
CA THR A 795 -22.86 1.96 18.35
C THR A 795 -23.39 2.95 19.39
N VAL A 796 -23.93 4.10 18.97
CA VAL A 796 -24.59 5.09 19.85
C VAL A 796 -25.71 4.44 20.68
N ASP A 797 -26.57 3.63 20.07
CA ASP A 797 -27.69 2.99 20.76
C ASP A 797 -27.26 1.83 21.68
N ARG A 798 -26.04 1.32 21.52
CA ARG A 798 -25.42 0.32 22.41
C ARG A 798 -24.79 0.94 23.65
N ILE A 799 -24.58 2.26 23.69
CA ILE A 799 -23.94 2.98 24.80
C ILE A 799 -24.99 3.46 25.82
N LYS A 800 -24.85 3.05 27.09
CA LYS A 800 -25.64 3.56 28.22
C LYS A 800 -24.75 4.32 29.21
N ILE A 801 -24.91 5.64 29.27
CA ILE A 801 -24.19 6.51 30.21
C ILE A 801 -24.96 6.62 31.53
N SER A 802 -24.34 6.26 32.64
CA SER A 802 -24.89 6.40 34.00
C SER A 802 -24.21 7.54 34.75
N GLY A 803 -24.93 8.65 34.90
CA GLY A 803 -24.53 9.76 35.78
C GLY A 803 -24.89 9.55 37.26
N SER A 804 -25.24 8.33 37.68
CA SER A 804 -25.62 8.03 39.06
C SER A 804 -24.40 7.67 39.92
N SER A 805 -24.46 8.00 41.22
CA SER A 805 -23.42 7.70 42.21
C SER A 805 -23.37 6.23 42.66
N HIS A 806 -24.00 5.31 41.91
CA HIS A 806 -24.15 3.90 42.27
C HIS A 806 -23.92 3.00 41.03
N PRO A 807 -22.66 2.73 40.65
CA PRO A 807 -22.31 1.95 39.45
C PRO A 807 -23.05 0.62 39.31
N VAL A 808 -23.13 -0.17 40.40
CA VAL A 808 -23.86 -1.44 40.44
C VAL A 808 -25.24 -1.34 39.81
N LYS A 809 -26.03 -0.30 40.08
CA LYS A 809 -27.42 -0.21 39.58
C LYS A 809 -27.50 -0.10 38.05
N ALA A 810 -26.48 0.45 37.40
CA ALA A 810 -26.42 0.54 35.93
C ALA A 810 -25.86 -0.73 35.28
N ILE A 811 -24.91 -1.38 35.94
CA ILE A 811 -24.29 -2.63 35.46
C ILE A 811 -25.27 -3.81 35.68
N SER A 812 -25.96 -3.84 36.83
CA SER A 812 -26.92 -4.89 37.24
C SER A 812 -28.20 -4.94 36.39
N GLU A 813 -28.39 -4.00 35.47
CA GLU A 813 -29.41 -4.09 34.43
C GLU A 813 -29.07 -5.22 33.44
N PHE A 814 -27.80 -5.31 33.05
CA PHE A 814 -27.30 -6.21 31.99
C PHE A 814 -26.37 -7.32 32.48
N VAL A 815 -25.88 -7.25 33.72
CA VAL A 815 -25.00 -8.26 34.35
C VAL A 815 -25.66 -8.79 35.62
N ASP A 816 -25.40 -10.04 35.97
CA ASP A 816 -25.79 -10.63 37.27
C ASP A 816 -24.88 -10.06 38.39
N PRO A 817 -25.40 -9.62 39.54
CA PRO A 817 -24.58 -9.09 40.65
C PRO A 817 -23.37 -9.94 41.06
N LYS A 818 -23.42 -11.27 40.91
CA LYS A 818 -22.28 -12.19 41.17
C LYS A 818 -21.11 -12.08 40.18
N TYR A 819 -21.32 -11.37 39.07
CA TYR A 819 -20.34 -11.05 38.02
C TYR A 819 -20.04 -9.54 37.96
N ILE A 820 -20.42 -8.79 39.00
CA ILE A 820 -20.09 -7.37 39.18
C ILE A 820 -19.06 -7.28 40.31
N PRO A 821 -17.87 -6.69 40.09
CA PRO A 821 -16.86 -6.52 41.13
C PRO A 821 -17.39 -5.75 42.35
N LYS A 822 -16.90 -6.11 43.54
CA LYS A 822 -17.18 -5.41 44.80
C LYS A 822 -16.87 -3.91 44.74
N GLU A 823 -15.86 -3.48 43.96
CA GLU A 823 -15.53 -2.05 43.78
C GLU A 823 -16.62 -1.23 43.08
N TYR A 824 -17.48 -1.84 42.26
CA TYR A 824 -18.66 -1.20 41.67
C TYR A 824 -19.93 -1.35 42.54
N GLY A 825 -19.84 -2.14 43.62
CA GLY A 825 -20.94 -2.44 44.55
C GLY A 825 -21.67 -3.76 44.27
N GLY A 826 -21.05 -4.71 43.55
CA GLY A 826 -21.61 -6.03 43.29
C GLY A 826 -21.19 -7.11 44.30
N ASP A 827 -21.75 -8.31 44.13
CA ASP A 827 -21.53 -9.48 44.98
C ASP A 827 -20.32 -10.34 44.53
N GLY A 828 -19.64 -9.94 43.45
CA GLY A 828 -18.55 -10.71 42.84
C GLY A 828 -17.42 -11.02 43.81
N GLU A 829 -17.20 -12.30 44.12
CA GLU A 829 -16.26 -12.70 45.16
C GLU A 829 -14.79 -12.53 44.80
N LEU A 830 -14.47 -12.62 43.50
CA LEU A 830 -13.13 -12.46 42.95
C LEU A 830 -12.61 -11.03 43.16
N GLU A 831 -11.42 -10.93 43.75
CA GLU A 831 -10.62 -9.72 43.60
C GLU A 831 -10.29 -9.55 42.10
N PRO A 832 -10.41 -8.33 41.52
CA PRO A 832 -10.08 -8.11 40.12
C PRO A 832 -8.59 -8.36 39.92
N VAL A 833 -8.24 -9.40 39.16
CA VAL A 833 -6.85 -9.86 39.00
C VAL A 833 -6.11 -8.90 38.08
N MET A 834 -5.50 -7.91 38.74
CA MET A 834 -4.50 -7.05 38.13
C MET A 834 -3.22 -7.85 37.87
N TRP A 835 -3.03 -8.25 36.61
CA TRP A 835 -1.74 -8.63 36.03
C TRP A 835 -1.14 -9.97 36.49
N GLY A 836 -1.84 -11.04 36.13
CA GLY A 836 -1.37 -12.43 36.24
C GLY A 836 -1.93 -13.16 37.46
N GLU A 837 -1.94 -14.49 37.37
CA GLU A 837 -2.45 -15.42 38.40
C GLU A 837 -3.97 -15.34 38.67
N ARG A 838 -4.72 -16.18 37.93
CA ARG A 838 -6.15 -16.58 38.11
C ARG A 838 -7.24 -15.75 37.44
N TYR A 839 -7.23 -15.69 36.10
CA TYR A 839 -8.49 -15.74 35.34
C TYR A 839 -8.49 -16.88 34.33
N LEU A 840 -9.70 -17.34 33.97
CA LEU A 840 -9.98 -18.55 33.20
C LEU A 840 -9.45 -19.85 33.84
N GLN A 841 -10.23 -20.40 34.77
CA GLN A 841 -10.27 -21.86 34.98
C GLN A 841 -11.07 -22.52 33.84
N CYS A 842 -10.50 -22.49 32.65
CA CYS A 842 -10.65 -23.58 31.69
C CYS A 842 -9.46 -24.52 31.92
N ASP A 843 -9.64 -25.83 31.71
CA ASP A 843 -8.60 -26.83 31.95
C ASP A 843 -7.39 -26.63 30.99
N ASP A 844 -6.26 -27.26 31.35
CA ASP A 844 -4.90 -26.96 30.86
C ASP A 844 -4.78 -26.70 29.34
N ASP A 845 -3.96 -25.68 29.02
CA ASP A 845 -3.63 -25.11 27.70
C ASP A 845 -3.96 -26.01 26.48
N ILE A 846 -5.23 -26.03 26.08
CA ILE A 846 -5.70 -26.80 24.91
C ILE A 846 -5.00 -26.25 23.65
N PRO A 847 -4.24 -27.07 22.90
CA PRO A 847 -3.57 -26.61 21.69
C PRO A 847 -4.61 -26.26 20.62
N LEU A 848 -4.73 -24.96 20.34
CA LEU A 848 -5.69 -24.47 19.35
C LEU A 848 -5.21 -24.81 17.93
N PRO A 849 -6.07 -25.34 17.05
CA PRO A 849 -5.76 -25.45 15.64
C PRO A 849 -5.71 -24.06 15.00
N LYS A 850 -5.10 -23.99 13.81
CA LYS A 850 -4.98 -22.75 13.02
C LYS A 850 -6.36 -22.15 12.72
N LEU A 851 -6.40 -20.82 12.65
CA LEU A 851 -7.58 -19.98 12.41
C LEU A 851 -8.53 -20.58 11.36
N HIS A 852 -9.81 -20.75 11.73
CA HIS A 852 -10.85 -21.31 10.86
C HIS A 852 -11.20 -20.31 9.75
N ARG A 853 -10.81 -20.65 8.53
CA ARG A 853 -11.05 -19.86 7.32
C ARG A 853 -12.51 -19.94 6.88
N VAL A 854 -12.99 -18.89 6.20
CA VAL A 854 -14.39 -18.75 5.73
C VAL A 854 -14.99 -20.07 5.23
N GLY A 855 -16.05 -20.53 5.91
CA GLY A 855 -16.83 -21.71 5.52
C GLY A 855 -16.45 -23.02 6.23
N ASN A 856 -15.59 -23.00 7.25
CA ASN A 856 -15.20 -24.20 8.02
C ASN A 856 -15.99 -24.41 9.34
N CYS A 857 -17.01 -23.58 9.62
CA CYS A 857 -17.94 -23.77 10.75
C CYS A 857 -19.40 -23.92 10.27
N ASP A 858 -20.23 -24.58 11.09
CA ASP A 858 -21.69 -24.81 10.91
C ASP A 858 -22.55 -23.53 10.77
N PHE A 859 -21.91 -22.35 10.70
CA PHE A 859 -22.54 -21.04 10.67
C PHE A 859 -22.89 -20.57 9.24
N TRP A 860 -22.30 -21.19 8.21
CA TRP A 860 -22.31 -20.69 6.83
C TRP A 860 -22.94 -21.67 5.83
N PRO A 861 -23.57 -21.17 4.75
CA PRO A 861 -23.63 -21.94 3.52
C PRO A 861 -22.20 -22.10 2.97
N SER A 862 -21.89 -23.24 2.36
CA SER A 862 -20.60 -23.46 1.70
C SER A 862 -20.33 -22.33 0.69
N PRO A 863 -19.09 -21.79 0.62
CA PRO A 863 -18.75 -20.82 -0.42
C PRO A 863 -18.95 -21.46 -1.80
N PRO A 864 -19.42 -20.69 -2.81
CA PRO A 864 -19.52 -21.21 -4.17
C PRO A 864 -18.12 -21.60 -4.68
N PRO A 865 -18.00 -22.56 -5.62
CA PRO A 865 -16.72 -22.95 -6.22
C PRO A 865 -15.96 -21.74 -6.77
N GLU A 866 -14.62 -21.78 -6.72
CA GLU A 866 -13.77 -20.68 -7.21
C GLU A 866 -14.05 -20.29 -8.68
N SER A 867 -14.46 -21.28 -9.49
CA SER A 867 -14.88 -21.11 -10.88
C SER A 867 -16.14 -20.25 -11.06
N GLU A 868 -17.05 -20.20 -10.07
CA GLU A 868 -18.29 -19.43 -10.13
C GLU A 868 -18.13 -17.97 -9.68
N TRP A 869 -16.99 -17.61 -9.09
CA TRP A 869 -16.75 -16.25 -8.58
C TRP A 869 -16.74 -15.19 -9.70
N SER A 870 -16.51 -15.60 -10.93
CA SER A 870 -16.44 -14.77 -12.14
C SER A 870 -17.79 -14.35 -12.74
N LEU A 871 -18.89 -15.08 -12.47
CA LEU A 871 -20.14 -14.97 -13.24
C LEU A 871 -21.24 -14.14 -12.55
N LEU A 872 -21.32 -12.83 -12.82
CA LEU A 872 -22.55 -12.02 -12.74
C LEU A 872 -22.43 -10.79 -13.68
N PRO A 873 -23.54 -10.27 -14.26
CA PRO A 873 -23.50 -9.04 -15.06
C PRO A 873 -23.26 -7.79 -14.21
N GLU A 874 -22.77 -6.72 -14.83
CA GLU A 874 -22.68 -5.40 -14.21
C GLU A 874 -24.06 -4.89 -13.78
N MET A 875 -24.24 -4.63 -12.48
CA MET A 875 -25.45 -3.98 -11.97
C MET A 875 -25.30 -2.45 -12.05
N PRO A 876 -26.22 -1.72 -12.71
CA PRO A 876 -26.07 -0.28 -12.93
C PRO A 876 -26.33 0.53 -11.64
N VAL A 877 -25.25 0.98 -10.99
CA VAL A 877 -25.32 1.83 -9.79
C VAL A 877 -25.78 3.24 -10.20
N LYS A 878 -27.09 3.52 -10.07
CA LYS A 878 -27.60 4.88 -10.21
C LYS A 878 -27.09 5.76 -9.08
N HIS A 879 -26.26 6.75 -9.40
CA HIS A 879 -25.83 7.78 -8.46
C HIS A 879 -27.05 8.49 -7.82
N GLN A 880 -27.19 8.37 -6.50
CA GLN A 880 -27.97 9.35 -5.72
C GLN A 880 -27.07 10.52 -5.36
N SER A 881 -27.23 11.64 -6.07
CA SER A 881 -26.71 12.92 -5.60
C SER A 881 -27.53 13.39 -4.39
N SER A 882 -26.87 13.60 -3.25
CA SER A 882 -27.44 14.28 -2.08
C SER A 882 -26.94 15.72 -2.02
N LYS A 883 -27.88 16.64 -1.74
CA LYS A 883 -27.61 18.05 -1.41
C LYS A 883 -27.17 18.20 0.04
#